data_AF-A0A3A1YKH6-F1
#
_entry.id   AF-A0A3A1YKH6-F1
#
_cell.length_a   1.000
_cell.length_b   1.000
_cell.length_c   1.000
_cell.angle_alpha   90.00
_cell.angle_beta   90.00
_cell.angle_gamma   90.00
#
_symmetry.space_group_name_H-M   'P 1'
#
loop_
_entity.id
_entity.type
_entity.pdbx_description
1 polymer ?
#
loop_
_entity_poly.entity_id
_entity_poly.type
_entity_poly.pdbx_seq_one_letter_code
_entity_poly.pdbx_strand_id
1 'polypeptide(L)'
;MMHSTSTHVFRTPYLNNSVMSAYSTPVKTILTTIFPVIGAVASIGNAYAAPSNYTVVLDKNFATGRTATVNNINDFPTNKDNADFKLELFKRSDLNQIYLNSRLNTQNNKPVFTAFNQDPNVPNQQRLTYLNVQAALDTMLYGDDPARKKVHLASLNKKARGSNKDEVNGFGTKIAVVDSGINTKQPDFTNKVEVTDLGGQKYANQVTHGTTVALTAAGANDKYQGVAPGAKVKAYAIDPENVVLEDVFVTVYKDKVSVANASFTLGDDTSIFPSIRNTFYKIFNNPDAPLYVFAAGNKDTASSTFSPLLQKLIEDPKIMSNTLVVSGVRISNPKAPVSANNLAFDPDAISCSNVKYNCLTAFFAYDVPNPKATKSGDDYVTSYGTSFAAPQVSGGAALVKQMFPWFNADNIRQTLLTTATDIGPAGIDDKTGWGLLNVGAAVRGPAQFAFGDFVVDFTPDKVSSNREVFYFRNNIFGKYGLVVRDNGDSQRTLILTGKNTYKGHTTVQSGILRLEGSVTSTTNIDHDGLFQLASTATSGDIYNNGFFVSFGGEVKGSYSNSPLAISTLTLGKPLEVTGEAKLNGALVVDIPSDFKPQPGSAYLVLKAGQLTNEFKTLTITGNSNLKGQLFYDYTNGQVAIKFN
;
A
#
# COMPACT_ATOMS: atom_id res chain seq x y z
N MET A 1 -20.20 -43.57 -35.54
CA MET A 1 -20.86 -44.27 -34.41
C MET A 1 -21.06 -43.25 -33.30
N MET A 2 -22.33 -43.02 -32.92
CA MET A 2 -22.88 -42.71 -31.58
C MET A 2 -22.12 -41.76 -30.62
N HIS A 3 -22.71 -40.75 -29.97
CA HIS A 3 -24.09 -40.23 -30.02
C HIS A 3 -24.18 -38.75 -29.56
N SER A 4 -25.28 -38.10 -29.95
CA SER A 4 -25.91 -36.85 -29.47
C SER A 4 -25.90 -36.63 -27.92
N THR A 5 -26.09 -35.43 -27.36
CA THR A 5 -27.32 -34.59 -27.48
C THR A 5 -27.18 -33.08 -27.19
N SER A 6 -28.15 -32.34 -27.72
CA SER A 6 -28.52 -30.93 -27.50
C SER A 6 -29.58 -30.75 -26.40
N THR A 7 -29.76 -29.53 -25.88
CA THR A 7 -31.03 -29.11 -25.25
C THR A 7 -31.39 -27.64 -25.51
N HIS A 8 -32.67 -27.39 -25.78
CA HIS A 8 -33.26 -26.06 -26.00
C HIS A 8 -34.17 -25.63 -24.82
N VAL A 9 -34.60 -24.36 -24.88
CA VAL A 9 -35.48 -23.59 -23.97
C VAL A 9 -36.94 -24.09 -23.95
N PHE A 10 -37.68 -23.93 -22.83
CA PHE A 10 -39.06 -23.37 -22.77
C PHE A 10 -39.58 -23.11 -21.33
N ARG A 11 -40.74 -22.42 -21.18
CA ARG A 11 -41.27 -21.78 -19.94
C ARG A 11 -42.59 -22.41 -19.41
N THR A 12 -42.76 -22.45 -18.07
CA THR A 12 -44.05 -22.31 -17.27
C THR A 12 -45.16 -23.38 -17.50
N PRO A 13 -46.27 -23.51 -16.69
CA PRO A 13 -46.87 -22.61 -15.67
C PRO A 13 -47.47 -23.23 -14.36
N TYR A 14 -48.06 -22.34 -13.53
CA TYR A 14 -49.12 -22.46 -12.47
C TYR A 14 -49.70 -23.81 -11.99
N LEU A 15 -49.93 -23.91 -10.65
CA LEU A 15 -51.11 -24.42 -9.88
C LEU A 15 -50.72 -24.53 -8.37
N ASN A 16 -51.60 -24.76 -7.38
CA ASN A 16 -52.68 -23.98 -6.74
C ASN A 16 -52.96 -24.64 -5.34
N ASN A 17 -53.72 -24.00 -4.44
CA ASN A 17 -53.97 -24.36 -3.02
C ASN A 17 -54.37 -25.83 -2.68
N SER A 18 -54.08 -26.31 -1.42
CA SER A 18 -55.10 -26.64 -0.37
C SER A 18 -54.68 -27.55 0.83
N VAL A 19 -54.89 -27.04 2.06
CA VAL A 19 -55.55 -27.64 3.27
C VAL A 19 -55.09 -28.99 3.94
N MET A 20 -54.67 -28.91 5.21
CA MET A 20 -55.22 -29.60 6.45
C MET A 20 -54.31 -29.28 7.67
N SER A 21 -54.73 -28.48 8.66
CA SER A 21 -55.41 -28.83 9.94
C SER A 21 -54.66 -29.86 10.82
N ALA A 22 -54.44 -29.67 12.13
CA ALA A 22 -54.99 -28.70 13.09
C ALA A 22 -53.88 -28.23 14.10
N TYR A 23 -54.06 -27.81 15.37
CA TYR A 23 -55.13 -27.94 16.37
C TYR A 23 -55.28 -26.67 17.26
N SER A 24 -55.56 -26.82 18.57
CA SER A 24 -56.22 -25.83 19.47
C SER A 24 -55.42 -25.30 20.68
N THR A 25 -55.73 -24.06 21.07
CA THR A 25 -55.51 -23.37 22.38
C THR A 25 -56.44 -23.95 23.50
N PRO A 26 -56.57 -23.44 24.78
CA PRO A 26 -56.18 -22.15 25.41
C PRO A 26 -55.64 -22.21 26.89
N VAL A 27 -55.59 -21.04 27.58
CA VAL A 27 -55.61 -20.71 29.06
C VAL A 27 -54.53 -19.63 29.39
N LYS A 28 -54.83 -18.35 29.72
CA LYS A 28 -55.50 -17.67 30.87
C LYS A 28 -54.61 -17.34 32.11
N THR A 29 -54.29 -16.04 32.26
CA THR A 29 -54.53 -15.22 33.49
C THR A 29 -53.55 -15.21 34.71
N ILE A 30 -52.86 -14.06 34.89
CA ILE A 30 -52.54 -13.25 36.11
C ILE A 30 -51.90 -13.91 37.37
N LEU A 31 -50.79 -13.31 37.86
CA LEU A 31 -50.63 -12.95 39.30
C LEU A 31 -49.55 -11.89 39.58
N THR A 32 -49.89 -10.96 40.49
CA THR A 32 -49.06 -9.94 41.20
C THR A 32 -48.24 -10.61 42.33
N THR A 33 -47.26 -9.98 43.02
CA THR A 33 -47.34 -8.95 44.09
C THR A 33 -45.91 -8.55 44.55
N ILE A 34 -45.51 -7.26 44.66
CA ILE A 34 -45.56 -6.28 45.80
C ILE A 34 -44.25 -6.11 46.63
N PHE A 35 -43.92 -4.83 46.87
CA PHE A 35 -42.88 -4.11 47.68
C PHE A 35 -42.90 -4.43 49.22
N PRO A 36 -42.05 -3.89 50.17
CA PRO A 36 -41.78 -2.42 50.34
C PRO A 36 -40.59 -1.84 51.19
N VAL A 37 -40.54 -0.49 51.22
CA VAL A 37 -40.31 0.44 52.39
C VAL A 37 -38.91 1.03 52.76
N ILE A 38 -38.79 2.38 52.60
CA ILE A 38 -38.26 3.50 53.46
C ILE A 38 -36.85 3.37 54.10
N GLY A 39 -35.97 4.39 54.23
CA GLY A 39 -35.92 5.87 53.98
C GLY A 39 -34.54 6.42 54.45
N ALA A 40 -34.23 7.72 54.67
CA ALA A 40 -34.81 9.03 54.35
C ALA A 40 -33.77 10.16 54.66
N VAL A 41 -33.93 11.38 54.07
CA VAL A 41 -33.22 12.67 54.38
C VAL A 41 -31.68 12.68 54.17
N ALA A 42 -31.00 13.69 53.60
CA ALA A 42 -31.33 15.11 53.44
C ALA A 42 -30.98 15.75 52.06
N SER A 43 -30.23 16.87 52.04
CA SER A 43 -30.22 17.91 50.97
C SER A 43 -29.04 18.90 51.15
N ILE A 44 -28.75 19.96 50.35
CA ILE A 44 -29.36 20.63 49.18
C ILE A 44 -28.20 21.16 48.27
N GLY A 45 -28.37 21.37 46.94
CA GLY A 45 -27.56 22.36 46.19
C GLY A 45 -27.45 22.24 44.65
N ASN A 46 -28.32 22.97 43.92
CA ASN A 46 -28.18 23.48 42.52
C ASN A 46 -27.78 22.52 41.35
N ALA A 47 -28.34 22.61 40.13
CA ALA A 47 -29.55 23.23 39.61
C ALA A 47 -29.88 22.67 38.20
N TYR A 48 -31.15 22.76 37.79
CA TYR A 48 -31.72 22.44 36.46
C TYR A 48 -31.69 20.98 35.94
N ALA A 49 -32.90 20.42 35.88
CA ALA A 49 -33.21 19.15 35.23
C ALA A 49 -33.35 19.31 33.70
N ALA A 50 -33.08 18.23 32.97
CA ALA A 50 -33.35 18.13 31.54
C ALA A 50 -34.82 17.75 31.25
N PRO A 51 -35.48 18.34 30.24
CA PRO A 51 -36.67 17.77 29.64
C PRO A 51 -36.28 16.78 28.52
N SER A 52 -36.51 15.50 28.78
CA SER A 52 -36.60 14.49 27.72
C SER A 52 -37.94 14.67 26.99
N ASN A 53 -37.94 14.88 25.66
CA ASN A 53 -39.02 14.51 24.72
C ASN A 53 -38.68 14.98 23.29
N TYR A 54 -37.94 14.17 22.53
CA TYR A 54 -37.77 14.34 21.08
C TYR A 54 -38.33 13.10 20.38
N THR A 55 -39.28 13.30 19.46
CA THR A 55 -39.88 12.21 18.67
C THR A 55 -39.71 12.54 17.19
N VAL A 56 -38.71 11.95 16.53
CA VAL A 56 -38.48 12.15 15.09
C VAL A 56 -39.36 11.17 14.31
N VAL A 57 -40.46 11.67 13.74
CA VAL A 57 -41.34 10.84 12.89
C VAL A 57 -40.78 10.81 11.47
N LEU A 58 -40.05 9.74 11.14
CA LEU A 58 -39.62 9.46 9.77
C LEU A 58 -40.79 8.86 8.97
N ASP A 59 -41.10 9.44 7.81
CA ASP A 59 -42.12 8.86 6.90
C ASP A 59 -41.66 7.49 6.38
N LYS A 60 -42.62 6.56 6.22
CA LYS A 60 -42.39 5.19 5.74
C LYS A 60 -41.78 5.14 4.33
N ASN A 61 -41.81 6.25 3.59
CA ASN A 61 -41.19 6.41 2.28
C ASN A 61 -39.72 6.84 2.33
N PHE A 62 -39.05 6.92 3.49
CA PHE A 62 -37.63 7.32 3.57
C PHE A 62 -36.69 6.43 2.72
N ALA A 63 -37.07 5.17 2.49
CA ALA A 63 -36.38 4.26 1.59
C ALA A 63 -36.41 4.71 0.11
N THR A 64 -37.45 5.43 -0.32
CA THR A 64 -37.80 5.70 -1.73
C THR A 64 -38.01 7.18 -2.10
N GLY A 65 -38.14 8.09 -1.14
CA GLY A 65 -38.42 9.54 -1.35
C GLY A 65 -37.20 10.46 -1.27
N ARG A 66 -37.33 11.70 -1.78
CA ARG A 66 -36.24 12.70 -1.93
C ARG A 66 -36.06 13.68 -0.75
N THR A 67 -36.98 13.75 0.21
CA THR A 67 -36.95 14.74 1.30
C THR A 67 -37.57 14.20 2.57
N ALA A 68 -37.07 14.65 3.73
CA ALA A 68 -37.68 14.41 5.02
C ALA A 68 -37.93 15.75 5.74
N THR A 69 -39.16 15.94 6.22
CA THR A 69 -39.56 17.14 6.95
C THR A 69 -39.63 16.82 8.44
N VAL A 70 -38.79 17.46 9.25
CA VAL A 70 -38.84 17.31 10.71
C VAL A 70 -39.85 18.31 11.26
N ASN A 71 -41.04 17.82 11.63
CA ASN A 71 -42.10 18.64 12.22
C ASN A 71 -42.05 18.61 13.76
N ASN A 72 -42.42 19.72 14.42
CA ASN A 72 -42.48 19.91 15.88
C ASN A 72 -41.17 19.68 16.64
N ILE A 73 -40.24 20.64 16.56
CA ILE A 73 -39.23 20.84 17.61
C ILE A 73 -39.76 21.91 18.57
N ASN A 74 -40.54 21.51 19.57
CA ASN A 74 -41.33 22.44 20.39
C ASN A 74 -40.59 23.11 21.56
N ASP A 75 -39.29 22.83 21.77
CA ASP A 75 -38.50 23.34 22.90
C ASP A 75 -37.16 24.00 22.48
N PHE A 76 -37.14 24.79 21.40
CA PHE A 76 -36.08 25.78 21.21
C PHE A 76 -36.46 27.09 21.94
N PRO A 77 -35.57 27.68 22.77
CA PRO A 77 -35.83 28.96 23.43
C PRO A 77 -36.14 30.04 22.40
N THR A 78 -37.22 30.77 22.62
CA THR A 78 -37.83 31.69 21.65
C THR A 78 -36.85 32.71 21.08
N ASN A 79 -36.46 32.50 19.81
CA ASN A 79 -36.03 33.56 18.92
C ASN A 79 -36.73 33.38 17.56
N LYS A 80 -37.03 34.48 16.86
CA LYS A 80 -38.11 34.55 15.85
C LYS A 80 -37.85 33.85 14.50
N ASP A 81 -36.84 33.01 14.40
CA ASP A 81 -36.45 32.30 13.18
C ASP A 81 -36.82 30.81 13.21
N ASN A 82 -38.11 30.51 13.44
CA ASN A 82 -38.69 29.18 13.21
C ASN A 82 -38.81 28.90 11.69
N ALA A 83 -37.68 28.90 10.98
CA ALA A 83 -37.58 28.36 9.64
C ALA A 83 -37.40 26.83 9.74
N ASP A 84 -38.24 26.07 9.02
CA ASP A 84 -38.27 24.60 9.06
C ASP A 84 -36.87 23.97 9.02
N PHE A 85 -36.54 23.11 9.99
CA PHE A 85 -35.32 22.31 9.92
C PHE A 85 -35.46 21.24 8.82
N LYS A 86 -35.06 21.61 7.61
CA LYS A 86 -35.09 20.75 6.43
C LYS A 86 -33.79 19.97 6.30
N LEU A 87 -33.90 18.66 6.49
CA LEU A 87 -32.90 17.68 6.08
C LEU A 87 -33.18 17.28 4.63
N GLU A 88 -32.38 17.82 3.71
CA GLU A 88 -32.44 17.43 2.31
C GLU A 88 -31.49 16.25 2.06
N LEU A 89 -31.91 15.30 1.22
CA LEU A 89 -31.03 14.24 0.76
C LEU A 89 -29.90 14.86 -0.06
N PHE A 90 -28.70 14.89 0.51
CA PHE A 90 -27.51 15.41 -0.17
C PHE A 90 -27.04 14.40 -1.21
N LYS A 91 -26.84 13.15 -0.80
CA LYS A 91 -26.33 12.07 -1.65
C LYS A 91 -26.61 10.69 -1.06
N ARG A 92 -26.66 9.65 -1.90
CA ARG A 92 -26.49 8.25 -1.47
C ARG A 92 -25.14 7.74 -2.01
N SER A 93 -24.35 7.07 -1.17
CA SER A 93 -23.07 6.48 -1.61
C SER A 93 -23.27 5.14 -2.31
N ASP A 94 -22.26 4.75 -3.10
CA ASP A 94 -22.14 3.41 -3.67
C ASP A 94 -21.96 2.29 -2.60
N LEU A 95 -21.78 2.67 -1.32
CA LEU A 95 -21.75 1.77 -0.18
C LEU A 95 -23.08 1.73 0.59
N ASN A 96 -24.18 2.22 -0.01
CA ASN A 96 -25.52 2.36 0.58
C ASN A 96 -25.60 3.27 1.82
N GLN A 97 -24.69 4.24 1.96
CA GLN A 97 -24.80 5.28 2.99
C GLN A 97 -25.68 6.43 2.49
N ILE A 98 -26.36 7.12 3.42
CA ILE A 98 -27.22 8.27 3.13
C ILE A 98 -26.62 9.50 3.79
N TYR A 99 -26.32 10.53 2.99
CA TYR A 99 -25.87 11.83 3.46
C TYR A 99 -27.01 12.83 3.35
N LEU A 100 -27.23 13.61 4.41
CA LEU A 100 -28.24 14.66 4.47
C LEU A 100 -27.55 16.00 4.69
N ASN A 101 -28.02 17.05 4.01
CA ASN A 101 -27.59 18.43 4.24
C ASN A 101 -28.67 19.16 5.05
N SER A 102 -28.25 19.96 6.03
CA SER A 102 -29.11 20.81 6.85
C SER A 102 -28.95 22.27 6.41
N ARG A 103 -30.00 22.89 5.87
CA ARG A 103 -29.98 24.31 5.42
C ARG A 103 -30.00 25.34 6.57
N LEU A 104 -29.20 25.15 7.61
CA LEU A 104 -29.01 26.15 8.68
C LEU A 104 -27.57 26.68 8.66
N ASN A 105 -27.46 27.98 8.38
CA ASN A 105 -26.22 28.71 8.13
C ASN A 105 -25.50 29.18 9.42
N THR A 106 -25.45 28.35 10.48
CA THR A 106 -24.71 28.66 11.72
C THR A 106 -24.09 27.41 12.33
N GLN A 107 -23.08 27.59 13.20
CA GLN A 107 -22.32 26.53 13.86
C GLN A 107 -23.13 25.64 14.84
N ASN A 108 -24.44 25.84 14.94
CA ASN A 108 -25.32 25.25 15.96
C ASN A 108 -26.06 23.97 15.54
N ASN A 109 -25.69 23.31 14.44
CA ASN A 109 -26.40 22.10 13.98
C ASN A 109 -26.05 20.82 14.80
N LYS A 110 -24.96 20.84 15.59
CA LYS A 110 -24.49 19.69 16.39
C LYS A 110 -25.57 19.02 17.29
N PRO A 111 -26.45 19.74 18.01
CA PRO A 111 -27.46 19.13 18.87
C PRO A 111 -28.49 18.32 18.08
N VAL A 112 -28.87 18.77 16.87
CA VAL A 112 -29.91 18.08 16.06
C VAL A 112 -29.36 16.80 15.43
N PHE A 113 -28.12 16.82 14.94
CA PHE A 113 -27.42 15.59 14.52
C PHE A 113 -27.17 14.63 15.70
N THR A 114 -26.90 15.16 16.90
CA THR A 114 -26.79 14.35 18.13
C THR A 114 -28.12 13.68 18.47
N ALA A 115 -29.24 14.41 18.41
CA ALA A 115 -30.58 13.86 18.65
C ALA A 115 -30.95 12.78 17.62
N PHE A 116 -30.71 13.02 16.31
CA PHE A 116 -30.93 12.02 15.26
C PHE A 116 -30.11 10.74 15.49
N ASN A 117 -28.84 10.89 15.90
CA ASN A 117 -27.97 9.76 16.19
C ASN A 117 -28.26 9.08 17.54
N GLN A 118 -29.05 9.69 18.42
CA GLN A 118 -29.51 9.10 19.68
C GLN A 118 -30.89 8.44 19.57
N ASP A 119 -31.62 8.64 18.47
CA ASP A 119 -32.90 7.96 18.22
C ASP A 119 -32.70 6.43 18.11
N PRO A 120 -33.35 5.61 18.96
CA PRO A 120 -33.20 4.16 18.93
C PRO A 120 -33.78 3.50 17.68
N ASN A 121 -34.59 4.20 16.88
CA ASN A 121 -35.13 3.71 15.62
C ASN A 121 -34.18 3.93 14.44
N VAL A 122 -33.14 4.74 14.58
CA VAL A 122 -32.11 4.94 13.56
C VAL A 122 -31.04 3.85 13.71
N PRO A 123 -30.92 2.91 12.76
CA PRO A 123 -29.90 1.87 12.83
C PRO A 123 -28.51 2.48 12.89
N ASN A 124 -27.58 1.87 13.64
CA ASN A 124 -26.19 2.35 13.75
C ASN A 124 -25.49 2.57 12.39
N GLN A 125 -25.95 1.91 11.32
CA GLN A 125 -25.45 2.02 9.94
C GLN A 125 -25.99 3.24 9.17
N GLN A 126 -26.98 3.96 9.70
CA GLN A 126 -27.66 5.10 9.07
C GLN A 126 -27.47 6.42 9.84
N ARG A 127 -26.58 6.43 10.85
CA ARG A 127 -26.26 7.62 11.64
C ARG A 127 -25.56 8.68 10.80
N LEU A 128 -26.01 9.92 10.93
CA LEU A 128 -25.53 11.07 10.18
C LEU A 128 -24.13 11.46 10.66
N THR A 129 -23.21 11.55 9.71
CA THR A 129 -21.81 11.94 9.97
C THR A 129 -21.64 13.39 9.50
N TYR A 130 -21.38 14.31 10.43
CA TYR A 130 -21.06 15.69 10.10
C TYR A 130 -19.61 15.75 9.62
N LEU A 131 -19.41 16.03 8.34
CA LEU A 131 -18.09 16.02 7.73
C LEU A 131 -17.55 17.45 7.58
N ASN A 132 -17.07 18.05 8.68
CA ASN A 132 -16.29 19.28 8.56
C ASN A 132 -14.87 18.92 8.09
N VAL A 133 -14.70 18.86 6.77
CA VAL A 133 -13.39 18.70 6.13
C VAL A 133 -12.66 20.04 6.20
N GLN A 134 -12.13 20.39 7.36
CA GLN A 134 -11.18 21.50 7.51
C GLN A 134 -9.81 21.11 6.91
N ALA A 135 -9.80 20.63 5.67
CA ALA A 135 -8.59 20.39 4.90
C ALA A 135 -7.97 21.74 4.53
N ALA A 136 -6.69 21.91 4.81
CA ALA A 136 -5.92 23.10 4.42
C ALA A 136 -5.62 23.09 2.90
N LEU A 137 -6.66 23.20 2.08
CA LEU A 137 -6.57 23.23 0.61
C LEU A 137 -6.14 24.61 0.06
N ASP A 138 -6.21 25.66 0.88
CA ASP A 138 -6.14 27.06 0.44
C ASP A 138 -4.86 27.83 0.80
N THR A 139 -3.83 27.21 1.39
CA THR A 139 -2.53 27.86 1.65
C THR A 139 -1.48 27.54 0.58
N MET A 140 -1.67 28.12 -0.61
CA MET A 140 -0.57 28.28 -1.58
C MET A 140 0.46 29.30 -1.05
N LEU A 141 1.54 28.82 -0.45
CA LEU A 141 2.71 29.65 -0.16
C LEU A 141 3.71 29.59 -1.32
N TYR A 142 3.57 30.52 -2.26
CA TYR A 142 4.61 30.86 -3.22
C TYR A 142 5.49 31.97 -2.67
N GLY A 143 6.80 31.87 -2.88
CA GLY A 143 7.73 32.95 -2.55
C GLY A 143 9.17 32.61 -2.89
N ASP A 144 10.03 33.62 -2.79
CA ASP A 144 11.47 33.43 -2.69
C ASP A 144 11.86 33.58 -1.22
N ASP A 145 12.02 32.46 -0.51
CA ASP A 145 12.69 32.46 0.79
C ASP A 145 14.21 32.26 0.57
N PRO A 146 15.04 33.32 0.69
CA PRO A 146 16.49 33.23 0.49
C PRO A 146 17.20 32.39 1.56
N ALA A 147 16.55 32.06 2.68
CA ALA A 147 17.10 31.16 3.70
C ALA A 147 16.90 29.67 3.36
N ARG A 148 15.96 29.33 2.48
CA ARG A 148 15.70 27.94 2.06
C ARG A 148 16.38 27.65 0.72
N LYS A 149 17.30 26.69 0.69
CA LYS A 149 17.84 26.21 -0.59
C LYS A 149 16.73 25.54 -1.38
N LYS A 150 16.54 26.02 -2.60
CA LYS A 150 15.67 25.40 -3.59
C LYS A 150 16.21 24.05 -4.01
N VAL A 151 15.32 23.07 -4.14
CA VAL A 151 15.65 21.75 -4.69
C VAL A 151 14.92 21.56 -6.00
N HIS A 152 15.69 21.25 -7.02
CA HIS A 152 15.21 20.76 -8.30
C HIS A 152 15.63 19.29 -8.50
N LEU A 153 14.76 18.50 -9.13
CA LEU A 153 14.79 17.04 -9.31
C LEU A 153 16.12 16.42 -9.76
N ALA A 154 16.98 17.17 -10.46
CA ALA A 154 18.32 16.74 -10.84
C ALA A 154 19.17 16.20 -9.67
N SER A 155 18.84 16.54 -8.41
CA SER A 155 19.47 15.97 -7.21
C SER A 155 18.93 14.58 -6.81
N LEU A 156 17.61 14.36 -6.89
CA LEU A 156 16.93 13.14 -6.45
C LEU A 156 17.01 12.01 -7.51
N ASN A 157 16.72 12.33 -8.77
CA ASN A 157 16.54 11.30 -9.80
C ASN A 157 17.82 10.87 -10.52
N LYS A 158 18.93 11.61 -10.37
CA LYS A 158 20.21 11.29 -11.05
C LYS A 158 20.82 9.95 -10.62
N LYS A 159 20.46 9.43 -9.43
CA LYS A 159 20.81 8.06 -9.00
C LYS A 159 19.80 7.01 -9.43
N ALA A 160 18.52 7.36 -9.55
CA ALA A 160 17.45 6.42 -9.92
C ALA A 160 17.46 6.04 -11.41
N ARG A 161 17.90 6.97 -12.28
CA ARG A 161 17.83 6.81 -13.75
C ARG A 161 19.10 6.25 -14.40
N GLY A 162 20.18 6.01 -13.64
CA GLY A 162 21.44 5.51 -14.21
C GLY A 162 21.96 6.37 -15.38
N SER A 163 22.56 5.72 -16.38
CA SER A 163 22.96 6.34 -17.66
C SER A 163 21.82 6.44 -18.68
N ASN A 164 20.80 5.57 -18.60
CA ASN A 164 19.64 5.58 -19.49
C ASN A 164 18.45 6.33 -18.85
N LYS A 165 18.33 7.61 -19.18
CA LYS A 165 17.27 8.51 -18.66
C LYS A 165 15.84 8.02 -18.90
N ASP A 166 15.65 7.13 -19.86
CA ASP A 166 14.34 6.67 -20.35
C ASP A 166 13.77 5.45 -19.61
N GLU A 167 14.57 4.74 -18.81
CA GLU A 167 14.15 3.43 -18.26
C GLU A 167 13.24 3.55 -17.02
N VAL A 168 13.42 4.58 -16.18
CA VAL A 168 12.67 4.75 -14.92
C VAL A 168 12.16 6.20 -14.77
N ASN A 169 10.94 6.45 -15.21
CA ASN A 169 10.32 7.79 -15.24
C ASN A 169 8.83 7.82 -14.85
N GLY A 170 8.21 6.67 -14.55
CA GLY A 170 6.80 6.55 -14.17
C GLY A 170 5.88 6.09 -15.32
N PHE A 171 6.42 5.86 -16.51
CA PHE A 171 5.65 5.37 -17.65
C PHE A 171 4.87 4.09 -17.32
N GLY A 172 3.64 3.99 -17.83
CA GLY A 172 2.73 2.89 -17.53
C GLY A 172 2.00 2.99 -16.18
N THR A 173 2.32 3.99 -15.34
CA THR A 173 1.65 4.20 -14.05
C THR A 173 0.70 5.40 -14.05
N LYS A 174 -0.20 5.44 -13.06
CA LYS A 174 -1.19 6.50 -12.86
C LYS A 174 -1.20 6.93 -11.39
N ILE A 175 -0.97 8.22 -11.13
CA ILE A 175 -1.02 8.83 -9.81
C ILE A 175 -2.38 9.53 -9.66
N ALA A 176 -3.16 9.15 -8.65
CA ALA A 176 -4.29 9.94 -8.23
C ALA A 176 -3.82 11.18 -7.46
N VAL A 177 -4.40 12.35 -7.76
CA VAL A 177 -4.17 13.60 -7.02
C VAL A 177 -5.52 14.08 -6.53
N VAL A 178 -5.76 13.96 -5.23
CA VAL A 178 -6.99 14.42 -4.58
C VAL A 178 -6.73 15.80 -4.00
N ASP A 179 -7.31 16.83 -4.61
CA ASP A 179 -7.00 18.23 -4.29
C ASP A 179 -8.07 19.19 -4.86
N SER A 180 -7.90 20.49 -4.63
CA SER A 180 -8.71 21.65 -5.05
C SER A 180 -8.97 21.82 -6.56
N GLY A 181 -8.51 20.91 -7.43
CA GLY A 181 -8.66 21.00 -8.89
C GLY A 181 -7.35 20.88 -9.66
N ILE A 182 -7.36 21.20 -10.96
CA ILE A 182 -6.15 21.17 -11.80
C ILE A 182 -6.28 22.04 -13.06
N ASN A 183 -5.20 22.75 -13.42
CA ASN A 183 -5.06 23.41 -14.72
C ASN A 183 -4.62 22.40 -15.78
N THR A 184 -5.56 21.75 -16.48
CA THR A 184 -5.22 20.78 -17.54
C THR A 184 -4.56 21.41 -18.78
N LYS A 185 -4.61 22.74 -18.91
CA LYS A 185 -3.95 23.50 -19.98
C LYS A 185 -2.48 23.79 -19.69
N GLN A 186 -1.95 23.41 -18.52
CA GLN A 186 -0.52 23.55 -18.23
C GLN A 186 0.26 22.64 -19.21
N PRO A 187 1.27 23.18 -19.94
CA PRO A 187 1.89 22.50 -21.08
C PRO A 187 2.63 21.21 -20.73
N ASP A 188 3.17 21.11 -19.51
CA ASP A 188 3.90 19.95 -19.00
C ASP A 188 2.95 18.79 -18.59
N PHE A 189 1.63 18.98 -18.74
CA PHE A 189 0.59 17.95 -18.61
C PHE A 189 0.03 17.42 -19.94
N THR A 190 0.57 17.86 -21.08
CA THR A 190 0.05 17.49 -22.41
C THR A 190 -0.15 15.96 -22.54
N ASN A 191 -1.39 15.56 -22.79
CA ASN A 191 -1.86 14.16 -22.92
C ASN A 191 -1.67 13.25 -21.68
N LYS A 192 -1.52 13.81 -20.47
CA LYS A 192 -1.27 13.04 -19.23
C LYS A 192 -2.32 13.15 -18.13
N VAL A 193 -3.18 14.17 -18.17
CA VAL A 193 -4.18 14.43 -17.12
C VAL A 193 -5.58 13.94 -17.50
N GLU A 194 -6.16 13.12 -16.64
CA GLU A 194 -7.59 12.82 -16.58
C GLU A 194 -8.19 13.54 -15.35
N VAL A 195 -9.42 14.07 -15.44
CA VAL A 195 -10.07 14.77 -14.32
C VAL A 195 -11.40 14.11 -13.97
N THR A 196 -11.66 13.93 -12.68
CA THR A 196 -12.97 13.63 -12.09
C THR A 196 -13.34 14.81 -11.19
N ASP A 197 -14.42 15.53 -11.51
CA ASP A 197 -14.92 16.64 -10.69
C ASP A 197 -15.90 16.10 -9.63
N LEU A 198 -15.54 16.25 -8.35
CA LEU A 198 -16.34 15.85 -7.19
C LEU A 198 -16.81 17.05 -6.35
N GLY A 199 -16.27 18.26 -6.60
CA GLY A 199 -16.68 19.51 -5.95
C GLY A 199 -17.77 20.28 -6.69
N GLY A 200 -17.97 20.00 -7.98
CA GLY A 200 -18.97 20.64 -8.82
C GLY A 200 -18.34 21.54 -9.89
N GLN A 201 -19.00 21.61 -11.06
CA GLN A 201 -18.53 22.06 -12.38
C GLN A 201 -17.81 23.44 -12.45
N LYS A 202 -16.64 23.58 -11.82
CA LYS A 202 -15.76 24.76 -11.91
C LYS A 202 -14.26 24.46 -11.72
N TYR A 203 -13.88 23.35 -11.10
CA TYR A 203 -12.49 23.14 -10.64
C TYR A 203 -11.52 22.57 -11.69
N ALA A 204 -12.03 22.12 -12.84
CA ALA A 204 -11.22 21.76 -13.99
C ALA A 204 -10.81 23.02 -14.79
N ASN A 205 -9.51 23.13 -15.14
CA ASN A 205 -8.87 24.26 -15.86
C ASN A 205 -8.58 25.51 -15.02
N GLN A 206 -8.59 25.42 -13.68
CA GLN A 206 -8.13 26.50 -12.81
C GLN A 206 -6.72 26.23 -12.29
N VAL A 207 -5.94 27.29 -12.07
CA VAL A 207 -4.63 27.17 -11.41
C VAL A 207 -4.85 27.10 -9.90
N THR A 208 -4.98 25.87 -9.41
CA THR A 208 -5.28 25.52 -8.01
C THR A 208 -4.09 24.81 -7.34
N HIS A 209 -4.18 24.55 -6.04
CA HIS A 209 -3.11 23.90 -5.27
C HIS A 209 -2.75 22.54 -5.88
N GLY A 210 -3.77 21.77 -6.29
CA GLY A 210 -3.65 20.51 -7.02
C GLY A 210 -2.89 20.58 -8.34
N THR A 211 -2.84 21.73 -9.00
CA THR A 211 -2.00 21.94 -10.21
C THR A 211 -0.51 21.82 -9.84
N THR A 212 -0.12 22.51 -8.78
CA THR A 212 1.26 22.57 -8.28
C THR A 212 1.68 21.20 -7.72
N VAL A 213 0.80 20.56 -6.96
CA VAL A 213 0.95 19.20 -6.44
C VAL A 213 1.15 18.18 -7.57
N ALA A 214 0.31 18.21 -8.61
CA ALA A 214 0.42 17.32 -9.76
C ALA A 214 1.70 17.57 -10.57
N LEU A 215 2.18 18.82 -10.67
CA LEU A 215 3.47 19.14 -11.29
C LEU A 215 4.64 18.56 -10.49
N THR A 216 4.65 18.67 -9.16
CA THR A 216 5.68 18.02 -8.31
C THR A 216 5.70 16.50 -8.50
N ALA A 217 4.53 15.87 -8.62
CA ALA A 217 4.43 14.43 -8.78
C ALA A 217 4.87 13.96 -10.19
N ALA A 218 4.39 14.60 -11.26
CA ALA A 218 4.48 14.08 -12.63
C ALA A 218 4.60 15.13 -13.75
N GLY A 219 4.94 16.38 -13.45
CA GLY A 219 5.17 17.42 -14.45
C GLY A 219 6.29 17.05 -15.43
N ALA A 220 6.03 17.15 -16.73
CA ALA A 220 6.92 16.65 -17.79
C ALA A 220 7.99 17.64 -18.29
N ASN A 221 8.13 18.80 -17.65
CA ASN A 221 9.01 19.90 -18.05
C ASN A 221 10.48 19.46 -18.14
N ASP A 222 11.18 19.64 -19.28
CA ASP A 222 12.55 19.11 -19.47
C ASP A 222 13.55 19.51 -18.39
N LYS A 223 13.42 20.72 -17.85
CA LYS A 223 14.24 21.23 -16.77
C LYS A 223 13.61 20.89 -15.42
N TYR A 224 12.46 21.48 -15.09
CA TYR A 224 11.79 21.37 -13.79
C TYR A 224 10.85 20.15 -13.68
N GLN A 225 11.35 18.96 -14.03
CA GLN A 225 10.55 17.72 -13.96
C GLN A 225 9.96 17.47 -12.56
N GLY A 226 8.73 16.95 -12.51
CA GLY A 226 8.21 16.25 -11.33
C GLY A 226 8.87 14.87 -11.17
N VAL A 227 8.70 14.23 -10.01
CA VAL A 227 9.44 12.99 -9.67
C VAL A 227 9.22 11.87 -10.70
N ALA A 228 7.99 11.66 -11.15
CA ALA A 228 7.60 10.65 -12.13
C ALA A 228 7.02 11.29 -13.41
N PRO A 229 7.84 11.96 -14.25
CA PRO A 229 7.35 12.77 -15.37
C PRO A 229 6.72 11.96 -16.51
N GLY A 230 6.89 10.63 -16.52
CA GLY A 230 6.25 9.69 -17.43
C GLY A 230 4.91 9.13 -16.92
N ALA A 231 4.55 9.36 -15.66
CA ALA A 231 3.28 8.90 -15.09
C ALA A 231 2.09 9.72 -15.63
N LYS A 232 0.92 9.08 -15.70
CA LYS A 232 -0.35 9.79 -15.89
C LYS A 232 -0.85 10.34 -14.57
N VAL A 233 -1.59 11.45 -14.62
CA VAL A 233 -2.27 12.07 -13.48
C VAL A 233 -3.76 11.84 -13.60
N LYS A 234 -4.40 11.42 -12.51
CA LYS A 234 -5.84 11.36 -12.36
C LYS A 234 -6.25 12.31 -11.24
N ALA A 235 -6.65 13.52 -11.61
CA ALA A 235 -7.03 14.55 -10.65
C ALA A 235 -8.48 14.33 -10.20
N TYR A 236 -8.70 14.30 -8.88
CA TYR A 236 -10.01 14.34 -8.25
C TYR A 236 -10.16 15.74 -7.67
N ALA A 237 -10.90 16.58 -8.38
CA ALA A 237 -11.15 17.94 -7.95
C ALA A 237 -12.20 17.90 -6.82
N ILE A 238 -11.79 18.27 -5.61
CA ILE A 238 -12.64 18.28 -4.42
C ILE A 238 -12.85 19.71 -3.93
N ASP A 239 -14.08 19.96 -3.46
CA ASP A 239 -14.43 21.14 -2.67
C ASP A 239 -14.65 20.64 -1.23
N PRO A 240 -13.85 21.07 -0.24
CA PRO A 240 -13.96 20.56 1.13
C PRO A 240 -15.30 20.89 1.80
N GLU A 241 -15.99 21.94 1.38
CA GLU A 241 -17.30 22.32 1.92
C GLU A 241 -18.44 21.48 1.31
N ASN A 242 -18.21 20.90 0.12
CA ASN A 242 -19.24 20.25 -0.69
C ASN A 242 -18.95 18.77 -1.03
N VAL A 243 -17.96 18.14 -0.38
CA VAL A 243 -17.55 16.75 -0.67
C VAL A 243 -17.68 15.82 0.54
N VAL A 244 -17.94 14.54 0.27
CA VAL A 244 -17.85 13.44 1.24
C VAL A 244 -16.53 12.70 1.04
N LEU A 245 -15.67 12.66 2.06
CA LEU A 245 -14.36 11.99 2.00
C LEU A 245 -14.46 10.49 1.72
N GLU A 246 -15.43 9.77 2.31
CA GLU A 246 -15.64 8.35 2.03
C GLU A 246 -15.95 8.09 0.55
N ASP A 247 -16.76 8.93 -0.08
CA ASP A 247 -17.05 8.83 -1.52
C ASP A 247 -15.80 9.11 -2.37
N VAL A 248 -14.94 10.05 -1.96
CA VAL A 248 -13.67 10.33 -2.62
C VAL A 248 -12.79 9.07 -2.58
N PHE A 249 -12.59 8.48 -1.39
CA PHE A 249 -11.76 7.28 -1.25
C PHE A 249 -12.32 6.07 -2.03
N VAL A 250 -13.65 5.90 -2.07
CA VAL A 250 -14.31 4.87 -2.89
C VAL A 250 -14.12 5.13 -4.39
N THR A 251 -14.25 6.38 -4.84
CA THR A 251 -14.07 6.76 -6.25
C THR A 251 -12.62 6.52 -6.71
N VAL A 252 -11.65 6.97 -5.90
CA VAL A 252 -10.21 6.76 -6.14
C VAL A 252 -9.86 5.27 -6.24
N TYR A 253 -10.42 4.44 -5.36
CA TYR A 253 -10.26 2.99 -5.41
C TYR A 253 -10.88 2.35 -6.67
N LYS A 254 -12.08 2.78 -7.07
CA LYS A 254 -12.77 2.26 -8.27
C LYS A 254 -11.99 2.48 -9.56
N ASP A 255 -11.28 3.60 -9.67
CA ASP A 255 -10.44 3.94 -10.83
C ASP A 255 -9.09 3.18 -10.87
N LYS A 256 -8.86 2.22 -9.95
CA LYS A 256 -7.74 1.26 -9.93
C LYS A 256 -6.34 1.91 -10.04
N VAL A 257 -6.20 3.11 -9.49
CA VAL A 257 -4.90 3.76 -9.28
C VAL A 257 -4.11 3.01 -8.20
N SER A 258 -2.79 2.93 -8.33
CA SER A 258 -1.93 2.26 -7.35
C SER A 258 -1.42 3.20 -6.25
N VAL A 259 -1.46 4.51 -6.51
CA VAL A 259 -0.98 5.56 -5.60
C VAL A 259 -1.97 6.71 -5.64
N ALA A 260 -2.35 7.21 -4.46
CA ALA A 260 -3.21 8.35 -4.28
C ALA A 260 -2.54 9.39 -3.38
N ASN A 261 -2.20 10.54 -3.97
CA ASN A 261 -1.69 11.69 -3.26
C ASN A 261 -2.83 12.49 -2.63
N ALA A 262 -2.79 12.66 -1.31
CA ALA A 262 -3.65 13.54 -0.54
C ALA A 262 -2.76 14.61 0.13
N SER A 263 -2.55 15.74 -0.56
CA SER A 263 -1.70 16.84 -0.07
C SER A 263 -2.36 17.69 1.03
N PHE A 264 -3.24 17.10 1.82
CA PHE A 264 -4.00 17.72 2.89
C PHE A 264 -4.00 16.82 4.14
N THR A 265 -4.19 17.44 5.31
CA THR A 265 -4.46 16.74 6.56
C THR A 265 -5.96 16.46 6.72
N LEU A 266 -6.30 15.53 7.60
CA LEU A 266 -7.69 15.33 8.06
C LEU A 266 -7.97 16.25 9.26
N GLY A 267 -9.24 16.61 9.50
CA GLY A 267 -9.62 17.44 10.64
C GLY A 267 -9.49 16.74 12.00
N ASP A 268 -9.71 17.49 13.09
CA ASP A 268 -9.54 16.99 14.46
C ASP A 268 -10.73 16.17 14.98
N ASP A 269 -11.84 16.12 14.25
CA ASP A 269 -13.04 15.40 14.67
C ASP A 269 -12.85 13.89 14.57
N THR A 270 -12.45 13.27 15.67
CA THR A 270 -12.29 11.81 15.73
C THR A 270 -13.60 11.03 15.89
N SER A 271 -14.76 11.69 15.98
CA SER A 271 -16.07 11.01 16.09
C SER A 271 -16.44 10.25 14.80
N ILE A 272 -15.95 10.72 13.65
CA ILE A 272 -16.21 10.14 12.33
C ILE A 272 -15.32 8.92 12.02
N PHE A 273 -14.30 8.66 12.85
CA PHE A 273 -13.34 7.56 12.69
C PHE A 273 -13.99 6.19 12.42
N PRO A 274 -15.08 5.76 13.11
CA PRO A 274 -15.72 4.48 12.84
C PRO A 274 -16.29 4.35 11.42
N SER A 275 -16.78 5.45 10.82
CA SER A 275 -17.29 5.47 9.44
C SER A 275 -16.14 5.31 8.46
N ILE A 276 -15.14 6.19 8.54
CA ILE A 276 -13.98 6.21 7.63
C ILE A 276 -13.20 4.89 7.73
N ARG A 277 -13.00 4.35 8.94
CA ARG A 277 -12.35 3.04 9.14
C ARG A 277 -13.11 1.90 8.44
N ASN A 278 -14.45 1.89 8.53
CA ASN A 278 -15.26 0.87 7.86
C ASN A 278 -15.16 0.98 6.33
N THR A 279 -15.13 2.21 5.80
CA THR A 279 -14.87 2.46 4.36
C THR A 279 -13.49 1.95 3.95
N PHE A 280 -12.43 2.28 4.70
CA PHE A 280 -11.09 1.78 4.41
C PHE A 280 -10.96 0.26 4.55
N TYR A 281 -11.60 -0.37 5.53
CA TYR A 281 -11.61 -1.85 5.64
C TYR A 281 -12.23 -2.50 4.39
N LYS A 282 -13.30 -1.93 3.82
CA LYS A 282 -13.90 -2.42 2.57
C LYS A 282 -12.97 -2.25 1.38
N ILE A 283 -12.16 -1.18 1.35
CA ILE A 283 -11.21 -0.87 0.27
C ILE A 283 -9.94 -1.73 0.40
N PHE A 284 -9.26 -1.69 1.55
CA PHE A 284 -7.92 -2.29 1.77
C PHE A 284 -7.92 -3.81 1.93
N ASN A 285 -9.09 -4.44 2.12
CA ASN A 285 -9.22 -5.89 1.91
C ASN A 285 -8.96 -6.30 0.44
N ASN A 286 -8.89 -5.37 -0.51
CA ASN A 286 -8.54 -5.64 -1.91
C ASN A 286 -7.03 -5.38 -2.16
N PRO A 287 -6.27 -6.33 -2.74
CA PRO A 287 -4.83 -6.15 -3.02
C PRO A 287 -4.50 -5.02 -4.00
N ASP A 288 -5.46 -4.60 -4.84
CA ASP A 288 -5.30 -3.55 -5.84
C ASP A 288 -5.63 -2.16 -5.27
N ALA A 289 -5.93 -2.06 -3.97
CA ALA A 289 -6.22 -0.78 -3.34
C ALA A 289 -4.97 0.12 -3.34
N PRO A 290 -5.13 1.44 -3.56
CA PRO A 290 -4.01 2.36 -3.62
C PRO A 290 -3.27 2.49 -2.29
N LEU A 291 -2.00 2.90 -2.38
CA LEU A 291 -1.29 3.56 -1.30
C LEU A 291 -1.74 5.02 -1.22
N TYR A 292 -2.35 5.43 -0.10
CA TYR A 292 -2.66 6.82 0.19
C TYR A 292 -1.47 7.53 0.85
N VAL A 293 -0.96 8.57 0.22
CA VAL A 293 0.16 9.38 0.70
C VAL A 293 -0.37 10.71 1.22
N PHE A 294 -0.32 10.91 2.54
CA PHE A 294 -0.84 12.10 3.22
C PHE A 294 0.28 13.08 3.60
N ALA A 295 -0.01 14.37 3.48
CA ALA A 295 0.83 15.41 4.09
C ALA A 295 0.70 15.39 5.63
N ALA A 296 1.80 15.59 6.36
CA ALA A 296 1.77 15.67 7.83
C ALA A 296 1.11 16.96 8.37
N GLY A 297 1.07 18.02 7.56
CA GLY A 297 0.58 19.35 7.92
C GLY A 297 1.71 20.34 8.25
N ASN A 298 1.34 21.62 8.35
CA ASN A 298 2.26 22.75 8.53
C ASN A 298 1.77 23.67 9.68
N LYS A 299 2.68 24.19 10.50
CA LYS A 299 2.37 24.96 11.74
C LYS A 299 1.97 26.42 11.50
N ASP A 300 2.15 26.91 10.28
CA ASP A 300 1.71 28.21 9.79
C ASP A 300 0.21 28.22 9.41
N THR A 301 -0.39 27.03 9.23
CA THR A 301 -1.84 26.85 9.15
C THR A 301 -2.47 26.78 10.55
N ALA A 302 -3.80 26.80 10.63
CA ALA A 302 -4.55 26.98 11.89
C ALA A 302 -4.37 25.89 12.97
N SER A 303 -3.54 24.86 12.73
CA SER A 303 -3.15 23.85 13.73
C SER A 303 -1.63 23.70 13.80
N SER A 304 -1.08 23.77 15.02
CA SER A 304 0.34 23.54 15.30
C SER A 304 0.66 22.07 15.62
N THR A 305 -0.35 21.19 15.59
CA THR A 305 -0.29 19.79 16.05
C THR A 305 -0.77 18.81 14.98
N PHE A 306 -0.26 17.58 15.01
CA PHE A 306 -0.64 16.52 14.07
C PHE A 306 -2.13 16.16 14.20
N SER A 307 -2.79 15.91 13.06
CA SER A 307 -4.22 15.55 12.98
C SER A 307 -4.57 14.31 13.83
N PRO A 308 -5.42 14.44 14.87
CA PRO A 308 -5.88 13.31 15.69
C PRO A 308 -6.65 12.24 14.92
N LEU A 309 -7.41 12.62 13.88
CA LEU A 309 -8.14 11.66 13.04
C LEU A 309 -7.18 10.88 12.13
N LEU A 310 -6.22 11.57 11.50
CA LEU A 310 -5.20 10.93 10.69
C LEU A 310 -4.33 9.99 11.53
N GLN A 311 -3.97 10.40 12.76
CA GLN A 311 -3.23 9.55 13.71
C GLN A 311 -3.99 8.26 13.99
N LYS A 312 -5.27 8.33 14.39
CA LYS A 312 -6.10 7.13 14.66
C LYS A 312 -6.23 6.20 13.45
N LEU A 313 -6.25 6.75 12.24
CA LEU A 313 -6.29 5.96 11.00
C LEU A 313 -4.98 5.20 10.77
N ILE A 314 -3.84 5.85 10.96
CA ILE A 314 -2.52 5.23 10.74
C ILE A 314 -2.16 4.23 11.84
N GLU A 315 -2.62 4.46 13.06
CA GLU A 315 -2.45 3.54 14.19
C GLU A 315 -3.27 2.25 14.04
N ASP A 316 -4.28 2.21 13.17
CA ASP A 316 -5.04 1.00 12.84
C ASP A 316 -4.21 0.10 11.89
N PRO A 317 -3.80 -1.12 12.30
CA PRO A 317 -2.90 -1.94 11.50
C PRO A 317 -3.42 -2.33 10.11
N LYS A 318 -4.75 -2.35 9.91
CA LYS A 318 -5.37 -2.67 8.61
C LYS A 318 -5.43 -1.47 7.66
N ILE A 319 -5.16 -0.27 8.17
CA ILE A 319 -5.11 0.98 7.40
C ILE A 319 -3.66 1.41 7.20
N MET A 320 -2.79 1.16 8.18
CA MET A 320 -1.36 1.43 8.10
C MET A 320 -0.72 0.86 6.83
N SER A 321 -1.07 -0.37 6.42
CA SER A 321 -0.54 -1.06 5.23
C SER A 321 -0.77 -0.30 3.91
N ASN A 322 -1.79 0.55 3.86
CA ASN A 322 -2.22 1.27 2.66
C ASN A 322 -2.13 2.80 2.82
N THR A 323 -1.45 3.26 3.86
CA THR A 323 -1.24 4.69 4.13
C THR A 323 0.25 5.00 4.32
N LEU A 324 0.65 6.24 4.08
CA LEU A 324 2.00 6.75 4.31
C LEU A 324 1.93 8.25 4.62
N VAL A 325 2.64 8.72 5.64
CA VAL A 325 2.71 10.14 5.97
C VAL A 325 4.02 10.75 5.49
N VAL A 326 3.95 12.01 5.05
CA VAL A 326 5.10 12.75 4.58
C VAL A 326 5.26 14.06 5.33
N SER A 327 6.36 14.16 6.07
CA SER A 327 6.81 15.38 6.73
C SER A 327 7.89 16.09 5.90
N GLY A 328 8.36 17.25 6.38
CA GLY A 328 9.20 18.19 5.62
C GLY A 328 10.62 18.32 6.17
N VAL A 329 11.60 18.24 5.26
CA VAL A 329 12.98 18.67 5.54
C VAL A 329 13.41 19.79 4.62
N ARG A 330 14.33 20.62 5.12
CA ARG A 330 14.99 21.68 4.38
C ARG A 330 16.50 21.44 4.34
N ILE A 331 17.16 22.16 3.44
CA ILE A 331 18.61 22.19 3.37
C ILE A 331 19.12 23.24 4.36
N SER A 332 20.08 22.84 5.21
CA SER A 332 20.57 23.64 6.33
C SER A 332 21.41 24.83 5.88
N ASN A 333 22.32 24.60 4.93
CA ASN A 333 23.16 25.61 4.29
C ASN A 333 22.90 25.65 2.78
N PRO A 334 22.26 26.71 2.25
CA PRO A 334 21.98 26.85 0.82
C PRO A 334 23.19 26.89 -0.10
N LYS A 335 24.39 27.18 0.41
CA LYS A 335 25.62 27.20 -0.39
C LYS A 335 26.29 25.83 -0.49
N ALA A 336 25.94 24.86 0.36
CA ALA A 336 26.54 23.53 0.37
C ALA A 336 25.73 22.50 -0.49
N PRO A 337 26.34 21.37 -0.91
CA PRO A 337 25.65 20.28 -1.61
C PRO A 337 24.55 19.62 -0.77
N VAL A 338 23.62 18.92 -1.43
CA VAL A 338 22.63 18.07 -0.75
C VAL A 338 23.33 16.83 -0.20
N SER A 339 23.29 16.64 1.12
CA SER A 339 23.84 15.48 1.83
C SER A 339 23.14 15.32 3.18
N ALA A 340 23.19 14.14 3.80
CA ALA A 340 22.59 13.89 5.12
C ALA A 340 23.01 14.94 6.17
N ASN A 341 24.29 15.34 6.15
CA ASN A 341 24.87 16.32 7.08
C ASN A 341 24.49 17.79 6.77
N ASN A 342 23.82 18.05 5.63
CA ASN A 342 23.33 19.38 5.24
C ASN A 342 21.80 19.44 5.16
N LEU A 343 21.12 18.53 5.87
CA LEU A 343 19.67 18.51 6.00
C LEU A 343 19.26 18.82 7.45
N ALA A 344 18.10 19.45 7.60
CA ALA A 344 17.45 19.64 8.88
C ALA A 344 15.95 19.47 8.69
N PHE A 345 15.28 19.04 9.76
CA PHE A 345 13.84 19.14 9.88
C PHE A 345 13.40 20.60 9.65
N ASP A 346 12.39 20.81 8.80
CA ASP A 346 11.87 22.16 8.55
C ASP A 346 11.03 22.59 9.76
N PRO A 347 11.31 23.76 10.39
CA PRO A 347 10.59 24.18 11.59
C PRO A 347 9.08 24.33 11.39
N ASP A 348 8.63 24.59 10.16
CA ASP A 348 7.21 24.82 9.85
C ASP A 348 6.46 23.53 9.55
N ALA A 349 7.18 22.43 9.29
CA ALA A 349 6.58 21.10 9.15
C ALA A 349 6.08 20.56 10.50
N ILE A 350 4.96 19.83 10.46
CA ILE A 350 4.56 18.95 11.56
C ILE A 350 5.37 17.65 11.48
N SER A 351 5.96 17.24 12.60
CA SER A 351 6.87 16.10 12.69
C SER A 351 6.16 14.75 12.65
N CYS A 352 6.89 13.70 12.27
CA CYS A 352 6.36 12.34 12.20
C CYS A 352 5.84 11.79 13.55
N SER A 353 6.52 12.12 14.65
CA SER A 353 6.14 11.87 16.04
C SER A 353 5.45 10.51 16.28
N ASN A 354 4.17 10.50 16.68
CA ASN A 354 3.42 9.30 17.03
C ASN A 354 3.28 8.31 15.85
N VAL A 355 3.32 8.80 14.60
CA VAL A 355 3.18 7.99 13.38
C VAL A 355 4.52 7.66 12.70
N LYS A 356 5.66 7.84 13.39
CA LYS A 356 7.02 7.65 12.84
C LYS A 356 7.28 6.33 12.11
N TYR A 357 6.67 5.23 12.56
CA TYR A 357 6.81 3.93 11.90
C TYR A 357 6.17 3.87 10.51
N ASN A 358 5.27 4.81 10.19
CA ASN A 358 4.59 4.92 8.91
C ASN A 358 4.75 6.33 8.28
N CYS A 359 5.86 7.00 8.59
CA CYS A 359 6.17 8.35 8.15
C CYS A 359 7.60 8.44 7.63
N LEU A 360 7.80 9.24 6.59
CA LEU A 360 9.12 9.64 6.10
C LEU A 360 9.10 11.13 5.71
N THR A 361 10.23 11.68 5.31
CA THR A 361 10.35 13.07 4.87
C THR A 361 10.67 13.20 3.39
N ALA A 362 10.20 14.30 2.80
CA ALA A 362 10.70 14.81 1.52
C ALA A 362 11.00 16.31 1.64
N PHE A 363 11.48 16.94 0.57
CA PHE A 363 11.84 18.35 0.64
C PHE A 363 10.60 19.22 0.85
N PHE A 364 10.60 20.01 1.92
CA PHE A 364 9.53 20.96 2.23
C PHE A 364 9.49 22.12 1.22
N ALA A 365 10.66 22.52 0.72
CA ALA A 365 10.85 23.54 -0.31
C ALA A 365 11.18 22.90 -1.65
N TYR A 366 10.40 23.17 -2.70
CA TYR A 366 10.58 22.51 -4.00
C TYR A 366 10.33 23.44 -5.20
N ASP A 367 11.19 23.34 -6.22
CA ASP A 367 11.06 24.09 -7.49
C ASP A 367 10.25 23.29 -8.50
N VAL A 368 9.10 23.83 -8.91
CA VAL A 368 8.19 23.25 -9.91
C VAL A 368 8.04 24.16 -11.12
N PRO A 369 7.67 23.63 -12.31
CA PRO A 369 7.30 24.47 -13.44
C PRO A 369 6.20 25.43 -13.05
N ASN A 370 6.18 26.65 -13.61
CA ASN A 370 5.17 27.62 -13.25
C ASN A 370 3.75 27.07 -13.54
N PRO A 371 2.85 26.94 -12.53
CA PRO A 371 1.49 26.44 -12.72
C PRO A 371 0.63 27.27 -13.68
N LYS A 372 1.03 28.53 -13.90
CA LYS A 372 0.41 29.50 -14.82
C LYS A 372 1.06 29.52 -16.21
N ALA A 373 2.10 28.71 -16.46
CA ALA A 373 2.81 28.68 -17.74
C ALA A 373 1.87 28.33 -18.90
N THR A 374 2.04 29.02 -20.03
CA THR A 374 1.32 28.77 -21.30
C THR A 374 2.19 28.07 -22.34
N LYS A 375 3.49 27.91 -22.06
CA LYS A 375 4.48 27.15 -22.84
C LYS A 375 5.44 26.45 -21.89
N SER A 376 5.89 25.24 -22.23
CA SER A 376 6.95 24.56 -21.46
C SER A 376 8.26 25.32 -21.62
N GLY A 377 9.14 25.24 -20.62
CA GLY A 377 10.41 25.96 -20.59
C GLY A 377 10.92 26.22 -19.17
N ASP A 378 11.83 27.19 -19.07
CA ASP A 378 12.63 27.46 -17.86
C ASP A 378 11.89 28.26 -16.75
N ASP A 379 10.61 28.56 -16.93
CA ASP A 379 9.81 29.30 -15.94
C ASP A 379 9.30 28.39 -14.82
N TYR A 380 9.56 28.78 -13.58
CA TYR A 380 9.37 27.96 -12.39
C TYR A 380 8.93 28.80 -11.19
N VAL A 381 8.28 28.15 -10.22
CA VAL A 381 7.99 28.75 -8.91
C VAL A 381 8.52 27.83 -7.82
N THR A 382 8.96 28.41 -6.70
CA THR A 382 9.26 27.65 -5.49
C THR A 382 8.00 27.59 -4.63
N SER A 383 7.67 26.39 -4.16
CA SER A 383 6.52 26.13 -3.28
C SER A 383 6.99 25.47 -1.98
N TYR A 384 6.33 25.81 -0.87
CA TYR A 384 6.71 25.39 0.47
C TYR A 384 5.54 24.71 1.19
N GLY A 385 5.79 23.56 1.83
CA GLY A 385 4.77 22.82 2.56
C GLY A 385 4.95 21.30 2.51
N THR A 386 4.44 20.59 3.53
CA THR A 386 4.30 19.12 3.48
C THR A 386 3.36 18.67 2.36
N SER A 387 2.47 19.55 1.90
CA SER A 387 1.67 19.39 0.68
C SER A 387 2.48 19.27 -0.62
N PHE A 388 3.73 19.76 -0.65
CA PHE A 388 4.68 19.57 -1.76
C PHE A 388 5.72 18.49 -1.47
N ALA A 389 5.88 18.09 -0.21
CA ALA A 389 6.64 16.91 0.19
C ALA A 389 5.90 15.61 -0.22
N ALA A 390 4.60 15.51 0.09
CA ALA A 390 3.75 14.36 -0.26
C ALA A 390 3.81 13.93 -1.74
N PRO A 391 3.67 14.82 -2.75
CA PRO A 391 3.72 14.44 -4.15
C PRO A 391 5.10 13.97 -4.63
N GLN A 392 6.19 14.35 -3.95
CA GLN A 392 7.51 13.77 -4.24
C GLN A 392 7.51 12.27 -3.91
N VAL A 393 6.91 11.90 -2.77
CA VAL A 393 6.79 10.51 -2.32
C VAL A 393 5.79 9.74 -3.18
N SER A 394 4.68 10.36 -3.59
CA SER A 394 3.73 9.77 -4.54
C SER A 394 4.34 9.51 -5.92
N GLY A 395 5.20 10.41 -6.41
CA GLY A 395 6.01 10.16 -7.60
C GLY A 395 7.04 9.05 -7.40
N GLY A 396 7.70 9.01 -6.23
CA GLY A 396 8.59 7.89 -5.85
C GLY A 396 7.87 6.54 -5.85
N ALA A 397 6.65 6.50 -5.30
CA ALA A 397 5.75 5.33 -5.29
C ALA A 397 5.40 4.87 -6.71
N ALA A 398 5.14 5.80 -7.63
CA ALA A 398 4.90 5.50 -9.04
C ALA A 398 6.14 4.90 -9.73
N LEU A 399 7.35 5.41 -9.45
CA LEU A 399 8.59 4.83 -9.98
C LEU A 399 8.84 3.41 -9.44
N VAL A 400 8.54 3.16 -8.16
CA VAL A 400 8.58 1.80 -7.58
C VAL A 400 7.58 0.89 -8.29
N LYS A 401 6.33 1.34 -8.50
CA LYS A 401 5.30 0.56 -9.22
C LYS A 401 5.63 0.31 -10.69
N GLN A 402 6.36 1.20 -11.37
CA GLN A 402 6.90 0.93 -12.72
C GLN A 402 7.90 -0.23 -12.70
N MET A 403 8.79 -0.28 -11.70
CA MET A 403 9.80 -1.34 -11.58
C MET A 403 9.21 -2.68 -11.14
N PHE A 404 8.21 -2.63 -10.26
CA PHE A 404 7.52 -3.79 -9.70
C PHE A 404 6.00 -3.66 -9.87
N PRO A 405 5.46 -3.92 -11.08
CA PRO A 405 4.02 -3.76 -11.38
C PRO A 405 3.08 -4.61 -10.53
N TRP A 406 3.61 -5.65 -9.88
CA TRP A 406 2.90 -6.56 -8.97
C TRP A 406 2.89 -6.11 -7.50
N PHE A 407 3.68 -5.10 -7.10
CA PHE A 407 3.65 -4.58 -5.72
C PHE A 407 2.25 -4.08 -5.37
N ASN A 408 1.70 -4.54 -4.25
CA ASN A 408 0.53 -3.92 -3.62
C ASN A 408 0.95 -2.63 -2.87
N ALA A 409 -0.02 -1.90 -2.30
CA ALA A 409 0.25 -0.68 -1.54
C ALA A 409 1.29 -0.86 -0.41
N ASP A 410 1.25 -2.00 0.29
CA ASP A 410 2.15 -2.27 1.40
C ASP A 410 3.58 -2.59 0.92
N ASN A 411 3.75 -3.36 -0.16
CA ASN A 411 5.08 -3.55 -0.76
C ASN A 411 5.71 -2.20 -1.19
N ILE A 412 4.92 -1.28 -1.75
CA ILE A 412 5.37 0.08 -2.10
C ILE A 412 5.75 0.85 -0.84
N ARG A 413 4.86 0.90 0.16
CA ARG A 413 5.03 1.58 1.45
C ARG A 413 6.29 1.11 2.18
N GLN A 414 6.43 -0.20 2.37
CA GLN A 414 7.62 -0.83 2.97
C GLN A 414 8.89 -0.49 2.19
N THR A 415 8.85 -0.52 0.85
CA THR A 415 10.01 -0.20 0.02
C THR A 415 10.43 1.27 0.16
N LEU A 416 9.49 2.21 0.16
CA LEU A 416 9.78 3.64 0.33
C LEU A 416 10.35 3.96 1.72
N LEU A 417 9.74 3.40 2.78
CA LEU A 417 10.19 3.57 4.16
C LEU A 417 11.60 2.97 4.35
N THR A 418 11.78 1.70 4.00
CA THR A 418 13.02 0.97 4.30
C THR A 418 14.22 1.36 3.45
N THR A 419 14.01 2.10 2.36
CA THR A 419 15.09 2.62 1.52
C THR A 419 15.42 4.09 1.77
N ALA A 420 14.65 4.79 2.60
CA ALA A 420 14.87 6.17 2.97
C ALA A 420 16.29 6.39 3.55
N THR A 421 16.83 7.58 3.33
CA THR A 421 18.14 7.97 3.86
C THR A 421 17.95 8.46 5.28
N ASP A 422 18.45 7.69 6.25
CA ASP A 422 18.53 8.08 7.66
C ASP A 422 19.18 9.47 7.82
N ILE A 423 18.50 10.37 8.54
CA ILE A 423 18.90 11.77 8.74
C ILE A 423 18.44 12.27 10.11
N GLY A 424 19.28 13.07 10.76
CA GLY A 424 19.01 13.53 12.13
C GLY A 424 19.47 12.49 13.16
N PRO A 425 18.67 12.16 14.19
CA PRO A 425 18.96 11.05 15.11
C PRO A 425 18.99 9.72 14.34
N ALA A 426 19.92 8.81 14.68
CA ALA A 426 20.07 7.55 13.97
C ALA A 426 18.85 6.62 14.15
N GLY A 427 18.37 6.05 13.04
CA GLY A 427 17.21 5.16 12.99
C GLY A 427 15.88 5.91 12.98
N ILE A 428 14.79 5.19 13.29
CA ILE A 428 13.42 5.75 13.17
C ILE A 428 13.17 6.77 14.28
N ASP A 429 13.09 8.05 13.93
CA ASP A 429 13.05 9.17 14.87
C ASP A 429 11.72 9.96 14.87
N ASP A 430 11.49 10.74 15.93
CA ASP A 430 10.23 11.50 16.10
C ASP A 430 10.10 12.69 15.15
N LYS A 431 11.17 13.15 14.50
CA LYS A 431 11.12 14.27 13.53
C LYS A 431 10.90 13.77 12.11
N THR A 432 11.81 12.92 11.63
CA THR A 432 11.88 12.51 10.22
C THR A 432 11.29 11.14 9.92
N GLY A 433 10.92 10.37 10.95
CA GLY A 433 10.40 9.02 10.79
C GLY A 433 11.50 8.12 10.27
N TRP A 434 11.32 7.54 9.08
CA TRP A 434 12.34 6.74 8.41
C TRP A 434 13.44 7.55 7.69
N GLY A 435 13.39 8.89 7.73
CA GLY A 435 14.37 9.76 7.08
C GLY A 435 13.91 10.29 5.71
N LEU A 436 14.85 10.69 4.85
CA LEU A 436 14.56 11.34 3.56
C LEU A 436 14.29 10.32 2.44
N LEU A 437 13.21 10.53 1.69
CA LEU A 437 12.87 9.83 0.45
C LEU A 437 14.09 9.59 -0.45
N ASN A 438 14.39 8.33 -0.75
CA ASN A 438 15.51 7.92 -1.59
C ASN A 438 15.02 7.07 -2.77
N VAL A 439 14.49 7.77 -3.79
CA VAL A 439 13.97 7.13 -5.02
C VAL A 439 14.99 6.18 -5.65
N GLY A 440 16.28 6.56 -5.66
CA GLY A 440 17.34 5.74 -6.27
C GLY A 440 17.63 4.41 -5.57
N ALA A 441 17.32 4.31 -4.27
CA ALA A 441 17.30 3.03 -3.56
C ALA A 441 15.94 2.33 -3.71
N ALA A 442 14.82 3.05 -3.63
CA ALA A 442 13.47 2.48 -3.74
C ALA A 442 13.24 1.70 -5.05
N VAL A 443 13.69 2.23 -6.20
CA VAL A 443 13.54 1.56 -7.52
C VAL A 443 14.41 0.29 -7.67
N ARG A 444 15.24 -0.03 -6.68
CA ARG A 444 16.06 -1.25 -6.59
C ARG A 444 15.43 -2.34 -5.70
N GLY A 445 14.23 -2.11 -5.16
CA GLY A 445 13.53 -3.01 -4.22
C GLY A 445 13.69 -2.59 -2.76
N PRO A 446 13.10 -3.32 -1.80
CA PRO A 446 13.24 -3.03 -0.38
C PRO A 446 14.71 -3.11 0.07
N ALA A 447 15.05 -2.43 1.18
CA ALA A 447 16.37 -2.59 1.83
C ALA A 447 16.27 -3.15 3.26
N GLN A 448 15.05 -3.32 3.80
CA GLN A 448 14.83 -4.00 5.07
C GLN A 448 13.51 -4.77 5.07
N PHE A 449 13.46 -5.91 5.76
CA PHE A 449 12.22 -6.62 6.08
C PHE A 449 11.83 -6.29 7.54
N ALA A 450 10.90 -5.36 7.68
CA ALA A 450 10.60 -4.68 8.96
C ALA A 450 9.15 -4.85 9.47
N PHE A 451 8.19 -5.19 8.60
CA PHE A 451 6.75 -5.15 8.91
C PHE A 451 6.06 -6.53 8.85
N GLY A 452 6.81 -7.61 9.09
CA GLY A 452 6.42 -8.96 8.72
C GLY A 452 7.26 -9.45 7.52
N ASP A 453 7.05 -10.71 7.14
CA ASP A 453 7.76 -11.31 6.01
C ASP A 453 7.34 -10.61 4.71
N PHE A 454 8.30 -10.26 3.87
CA PHE A 454 8.01 -9.58 2.61
C PHE A 454 7.48 -10.59 1.60
N VAL A 455 6.20 -10.46 1.23
CA VAL A 455 5.57 -11.35 0.26
C VAL A 455 5.77 -10.84 -1.16
N VAL A 456 6.29 -11.72 -2.01
CA VAL A 456 6.38 -11.60 -3.46
C VAL A 456 5.33 -12.52 -4.06
N ASP A 457 4.34 -11.93 -4.71
CA ASP A 457 3.19 -12.63 -5.27
C ASP A 457 3.11 -12.34 -6.78
N PHE A 458 3.43 -13.36 -7.57
CA PHE A 458 3.44 -13.30 -9.03
C PHE A 458 2.13 -13.78 -9.69
N THR A 459 1.13 -14.16 -8.89
CA THR A 459 -0.16 -14.72 -9.36
C THR A 459 -0.75 -13.88 -10.52
N PRO A 460 -1.10 -14.48 -11.67
CA PRO A 460 -1.31 -13.76 -12.94
C PRO A 460 -2.19 -12.52 -12.89
N ASP A 461 -3.32 -12.56 -12.17
CA ASP A 461 -4.28 -11.46 -12.02
C ASP A 461 -3.71 -10.18 -11.39
N LYS A 462 -2.49 -10.24 -10.84
CA LYS A 462 -1.81 -9.11 -10.16
C LYS A 462 -0.76 -8.41 -10.99
N VAL A 463 -0.48 -8.87 -12.22
CA VAL A 463 0.70 -8.41 -12.97
C VAL A 463 0.36 -8.03 -14.41
N SER A 464 0.03 -6.75 -14.63
CA SER A 464 -0.16 -6.15 -15.96
C SER A 464 1.18 -5.88 -16.69
N SER A 465 2.04 -6.89 -16.78
CA SER A 465 3.36 -6.76 -17.41
C SER A 465 3.86 -8.07 -18.03
N ASN A 466 4.43 -7.93 -19.23
CA ASN A 466 5.18 -8.98 -19.94
C ASN A 466 6.62 -9.15 -19.37
N ARG A 467 6.98 -8.43 -18.28
CA ARG A 467 8.25 -8.63 -17.60
C ARG A 467 8.19 -9.91 -16.76
N GLU A 468 9.06 -10.85 -17.11
CA GLU A 468 9.18 -12.15 -16.42
C GLU A 468 10.20 -12.11 -15.27
N VAL A 469 11.21 -11.24 -15.35
CA VAL A 469 12.32 -11.18 -14.39
C VAL A 469 12.32 -9.87 -13.60
N PHE A 470 12.35 -9.98 -12.27
CA PHE A 470 12.39 -8.87 -11.32
C PHE A 470 13.62 -8.96 -10.44
N TYR A 471 14.20 -7.83 -10.06
CA TYR A 471 15.45 -7.79 -9.29
C TYR A 471 15.29 -6.99 -8.00
N PHE A 472 15.62 -7.60 -6.87
CA PHE A 472 15.96 -6.86 -5.65
C PHE A 472 17.49 -6.71 -5.59
N ARG A 473 17.94 -5.49 -5.83
CA ARG A 473 19.36 -5.14 -5.98
C ARG A 473 19.97 -4.50 -4.75
N ASN A 474 19.17 -4.13 -3.76
CA ASN A 474 19.67 -3.60 -2.50
C ASN A 474 20.17 -4.73 -1.60
N ASN A 475 21.03 -4.40 -0.63
CA ASN A 475 21.33 -5.29 0.49
C ASN A 475 20.12 -5.26 1.44
N ILE A 476 19.52 -6.40 1.74
CA ILE A 476 18.34 -6.47 2.61
C ILE A 476 18.71 -6.99 3.99
N PHE A 477 18.40 -6.22 5.03
CA PHE A 477 18.55 -6.63 6.44
C PHE A 477 17.18 -6.69 7.14
N GLY A 478 17.15 -6.95 8.45
CA GLY A 478 15.93 -6.86 9.25
C GLY A 478 15.57 -8.15 9.99
N LYS A 479 14.43 -8.11 10.69
CA LYS A 479 13.97 -9.19 11.56
C LYS A 479 13.26 -10.29 10.79
N TYR A 480 12.53 -9.92 9.75
CA TYR A 480 11.60 -10.79 9.04
C TYR A 480 12.21 -11.43 7.79
N GLY A 481 11.47 -12.31 7.14
CA GLY A 481 11.88 -13.13 6.01
C GLY A 481 11.36 -12.65 4.67
N LEU A 482 11.51 -13.52 3.68
CA LEU A 482 11.03 -13.36 2.30
C LEU A 482 10.13 -14.55 1.95
N VAL A 483 8.94 -14.30 1.42
CA VAL A 483 8.06 -15.33 0.88
C VAL A 483 7.89 -15.09 -0.61
N VAL A 484 8.14 -16.11 -1.44
CA VAL A 484 7.92 -16.06 -2.90
C VAL A 484 6.84 -17.06 -3.26
N ARG A 485 5.83 -16.61 -4.01
CA ARG A 485 4.75 -17.46 -4.54
C ARG A 485 4.28 -17.01 -5.92
N ASP A 486 3.85 -17.99 -6.71
CA ASP A 486 3.22 -17.82 -8.02
C ASP A 486 2.13 -18.89 -8.19
N ASN A 487 0.89 -18.56 -7.82
CA ASN A 487 -0.20 -19.54 -7.78
C ASN A 487 -0.84 -19.81 -9.16
N GLY A 488 -0.25 -19.29 -10.26
CA GLY A 488 -0.77 -19.49 -11.61
C GLY A 488 0.31 -19.79 -12.65
N ASP A 489 1.47 -20.31 -12.22
CA ASP A 489 2.61 -20.69 -13.05
C ASP A 489 2.97 -19.64 -14.12
N SER A 490 3.12 -18.38 -13.71
CA SER A 490 3.56 -17.31 -14.61
C SER A 490 5.05 -17.37 -14.94
N GLN A 491 5.78 -18.36 -14.41
CA GLN A 491 7.22 -18.60 -14.54
C GLN A 491 8.10 -17.38 -14.19
N ARG A 492 7.54 -16.44 -13.42
CA ARG A 492 8.22 -15.21 -13.04
C ARG A 492 9.32 -15.48 -12.04
N THR A 493 10.44 -14.80 -12.24
CA THR A 493 11.66 -14.96 -11.45
C THR A 493 11.94 -13.71 -10.63
N LEU A 494 12.11 -13.89 -9.31
CA LEU A 494 12.76 -12.90 -8.45
C LEU A 494 14.26 -13.19 -8.38
N ILE A 495 15.10 -12.19 -8.64
CA ILE A 495 16.55 -12.27 -8.52
C ILE A 495 17.03 -11.40 -7.35
N LEU A 496 17.72 -12.01 -6.39
CA LEU A 496 18.39 -11.32 -5.29
C LEU A 496 19.88 -11.14 -5.62
N THR A 497 20.31 -9.90 -5.86
CA THR A 497 21.73 -9.60 -6.17
C THR A 497 22.48 -8.96 -5.00
N GLY A 498 21.78 -8.59 -3.93
CA GLY A 498 22.37 -7.94 -2.75
C GLY A 498 23.04 -8.90 -1.76
N LYS A 499 23.78 -8.33 -0.81
CA LYS A 499 24.27 -9.04 0.38
C LYS A 499 23.20 -9.00 1.47
N ASN A 500 22.38 -10.03 1.56
CA ASN A 500 21.22 -10.03 2.44
C ASN A 500 21.51 -10.71 3.78
N THR A 501 21.13 -10.04 4.87
CA THR A 501 21.47 -10.39 6.26
C THR A 501 20.27 -10.43 7.20
N TYR A 502 19.05 -10.39 6.63
CA TYR A 502 17.80 -10.51 7.36
C TYR A 502 17.70 -11.86 8.12
N LYS A 503 16.91 -11.88 9.19
CA LYS A 503 16.89 -13.00 10.15
C LYS A 503 15.75 -13.99 9.94
N GLY A 504 14.64 -13.57 9.35
CA GLY A 504 13.57 -14.51 8.99
C GLY A 504 13.99 -15.42 7.83
N HIS A 505 13.27 -16.54 7.69
CA HIS A 505 13.53 -17.52 6.65
C HIS A 505 13.20 -16.95 5.27
N THR A 506 13.88 -17.47 4.24
CA THR A 506 13.43 -17.35 2.86
C THR A 506 12.56 -18.55 2.55
N THR A 507 11.32 -18.38 2.14
CA THR A 507 10.42 -19.48 1.77
C THR A 507 9.98 -19.31 0.33
N VAL A 508 10.36 -20.27 -0.52
CA VAL A 508 9.89 -20.37 -1.90
C VAL A 508 8.71 -21.33 -1.91
N GLN A 509 7.49 -20.79 -1.83
CA GLN A 509 6.25 -21.58 -1.82
C GLN A 509 5.94 -22.12 -3.21
N SER A 510 6.07 -21.24 -4.20
CA SER A 510 5.89 -21.52 -5.63
C SER A 510 6.59 -20.45 -6.47
N GLY A 511 6.76 -20.72 -7.77
CA GLY A 511 7.49 -19.82 -8.67
C GLY A 511 9.01 -19.88 -8.47
N ILE A 512 9.73 -18.92 -9.05
CA ILE A 512 11.19 -18.97 -9.19
C ILE A 512 11.88 -17.89 -8.35
N LEU A 513 12.75 -18.32 -7.43
CA LEU A 513 13.72 -17.46 -6.74
C LEU A 513 15.14 -17.80 -7.18
N ARG A 514 15.90 -16.79 -7.61
CA ARG A 514 17.31 -16.92 -7.98
C ARG A 514 18.18 -16.05 -7.09
N LEU A 515 19.21 -16.64 -6.49
CA LEU A 515 20.19 -15.95 -5.67
C LEU A 515 21.48 -15.76 -6.47
N GLU A 516 21.86 -14.50 -6.70
CA GLU A 516 23.15 -14.10 -7.31
C GLU A 516 24.09 -13.42 -6.30
N GLY A 517 23.53 -12.83 -5.25
CA GLY A 517 24.26 -12.27 -4.11
C GLY A 517 24.41 -13.27 -2.96
N SER A 518 24.03 -12.85 -1.75
CA SER A 518 24.03 -13.74 -0.57
C SER A 518 22.76 -13.63 0.24
N VAL A 519 22.39 -14.71 0.94
CA VAL A 519 21.37 -14.74 2.00
C VAL A 519 21.99 -15.47 3.19
N THR A 520 21.96 -14.89 4.38
CA THR A 520 22.53 -15.54 5.59
C THR A 520 21.53 -16.40 6.36
N SER A 521 20.23 -16.20 6.16
CA SER A 521 19.20 -17.02 6.80
C SER A 521 18.94 -18.31 6.01
N THR A 522 18.26 -19.23 6.68
CA THR A 522 17.74 -20.46 6.07
C THR A 522 16.84 -20.17 4.87
N THR A 523 16.98 -20.98 3.81
CA THR A 523 16.07 -21.04 2.67
C THR A 523 15.29 -22.35 2.66
N ASN A 524 13.97 -22.25 2.77
CA ASN A 524 13.01 -23.33 2.62
C ASN A 524 12.46 -23.32 1.18
N ILE A 525 12.44 -24.47 0.53
CA ILE A 525 11.87 -24.66 -0.80
C ILE A 525 10.71 -25.63 -0.64
N ASP A 526 9.47 -25.11 -0.73
CA ASP A 526 8.28 -25.95 -0.65
C ASP A 526 8.10 -26.75 -1.96
N HIS A 527 7.11 -27.65 -2.00
CA HIS A 527 6.93 -28.63 -3.10
C HIS A 527 6.94 -28.01 -4.51
N ASP A 528 6.24 -26.88 -4.68
CA ASP A 528 6.07 -26.21 -5.97
C ASP A 528 7.09 -25.07 -6.20
N GLY A 529 8.02 -24.88 -5.26
CA GLY A 529 9.03 -23.83 -5.31
C GLY A 529 10.28 -24.24 -6.10
N LEU A 530 10.84 -23.28 -6.85
CA LEU A 530 12.12 -23.44 -7.54
C LEU A 530 13.14 -22.42 -7.02
N PHE A 531 14.23 -22.90 -6.39
CA PHE A 531 15.35 -22.06 -5.97
C PHE A 531 16.61 -22.31 -6.82
N GLN A 532 17.17 -21.24 -7.38
CA GLN A 532 18.41 -21.25 -8.15
C GLN A 532 19.55 -20.57 -7.40
N LEU A 533 20.66 -21.29 -7.17
CA LEU A 533 21.88 -20.76 -6.57
C LEU A 533 22.95 -20.53 -7.66
N ALA A 534 23.30 -19.28 -7.92
CA ALA A 534 24.33 -18.92 -8.90
C ALA A 534 25.74 -19.34 -8.46
N SER A 535 26.66 -19.45 -9.42
CA SER A 535 28.02 -19.99 -9.21
C SER A 535 28.86 -19.26 -8.16
N THR A 536 28.59 -17.98 -7.92
CA THR A 536 29.29 -17.12 -6.94
C THR A 536 28.42 -16.74 -5.74
N ALA A 537 27.21 -17.28 -5.65
CA ALA A 537 26.25 -16.94 -4.62
C ALA A 537 26.45 -17.78 -3.35
N THR A 538 26.07 -17.22 -2.20
CA THR A 538 26.18 -17.92 -0.90
C THR A 538 24.88 -17.89 -0.11
N SER A 539 24.35 -19.07 0.24
CA SER A 539 23.17 -19.24 1.11
C SER A 539 23.57 -19.57 2.55
N GLY A 540 22.67 -19.36 3.51
CA GLY A 540 22.63 -20.11 4.77
C GLY A 540 22.12 -21.52 4.53
N ASP A 541 21.52 -22.16 5.54
CA ASP A 541 20.94 -23.50 5.39
C ASP A 541 19.93 -23.59 4.23
N ILE A 542 19.83 -24.75 3.59
CA ILE A 542 18.81 -25.04 2.57
C ILE A 542 18.03 -26.31 2.97
N TYR A 543 16.72 -26.16 3.08
CA TYR A 543 15.76 -27.27 3.22
C TYR A 543 14.95 -27.38 1.92
N ASN A 544 15.25 -28.40 1.12
CA ASN A 544 14.65 -28.63 -0.18
C ASN A 544 13.55 -29.68 -0.12
N ASN A 545 12.31 -29.30 -0.42
CA ASN A 545 11.17 -30.19 -0.64
C ASN A 545 10.57 -30.08 -2.06
N GLY A 546 11.08 -29.15 -2.88
CA GLY A 546 10.68 -28.94 -4.27
C GLY A 546 11.89 -29.04 -5.21
N PHE A 547 12.18 -27.96 -5.93
CA PHE A 547 13.22 -27.93 -6.97
C PHE A 547 14.39 -27.02 -6.57
N PHE A 548 15.56 -27.60 -6.38
CA PHE A 548 16.81 -26.87 -6.20
C PHE A 548 17.68 -26.97 -7.46
N VAL A 549 18.24 -25.84 -7.91
CA VAL A 549 19.20 -25.79 -9.03
C VAL A 549 20.47 -25.08 -8.57
N SER A 550 21.61 -25.75 -8.68
CA SER A 550 22.94 -25.20 -8.38
C SER A 550 23.78 -25.06 -9.65
N PHE A 551 24.33 -23.87 -9.82
CA PHE A 551 25.36 -23.56 -10.82
C PHE A 551 26.77 -23.56 -10.20
N GLY A 552 26.99 -24.30 -9.12
CA GLY A 552 28.10 -24.16 -8.17
C GLY A 552 27.60 -23.51 -6.88
N GLY A 553 28.20 -22.39 -6.48
CA GLY A 553 27.78 -21.63 -5.30
C GLY A 553 28.09 -22.35 -3.98
N GLU A 554 27.77 -21.69 -2.88
CA GLU A 554 28.12 -22.13 -1.53
C GLU A 554 26.89 -22.13 -0.59
N VAL A 555 26.72 -23.22 0.15
CA VAL A 555 25.78 -23.32 1.27
C VAL A 555 26.61 -23.25 2.56
N LYS A 556 26.54 -22.12 3.26
CA LYS A 556 27.31 -21.85 4.50
C LYS A 556 26.73 -22.47 5.76
N GLY A 557 25.70 -23.28 5.59
CA GLY A 557 25.06 -24.09 6.62
C GLY A 557 24.92 -25.53 6.13
N SER A 558 23.85 -26.19 6.53
CA SER A 558 23.51 -27.54 6.04
C SER A 558 22.60 -27.49 4.81
N TYR A 559 22.72 -28.51 3.96
CA TYR A 559 21.86 -28.79 2.82
C TYR A 559 21.07 -30.06 3.08
N SER A 560 19.75 -30.07 2.85
CA SER A 560 18.96 -31.29 3.04
C SER A 560 17.80 -31.42 2.07
N ASN A 561 17.55 -32.66 1.64
CA ASN A 561 16.45 -33.04 0.74
C ASN A 561 15.35 -33.82 1.46
N SER A 562 14.10 -33.54 1.10
CA SER A 562 12.97 -34.44 1.33
C SER A 562 13.00 -35.64 0.36
N PRO A 563 12.19 -36.69 0.61
CA PRO A 563 12.07 -37.83 -0.31
C PRO A 563 11.53 -37.48 -1.71
N LEU A 564 10.82 -36.35 -1.86
CA LEU A 564 10.24 -35.89 -3.12
C LEU A 564 11.08 -34.81 -3.81
N ALA A 565 12.08 -34.28 -3.12
CA ALA A 565 12.90 -33.18 -3.60
C ALA A 565 13.71 -33.55 -4.85
N ILE A 566 13.85 -32.58 -5.76
CA ILE A 566 14.67 -32.68 -6.96
C ILE A 566 15.82 -31.68 -6.82
N SER A 567 17.04 -32.13 -7.16
CA SER A 567 18.26 -31.34 -7.10
C SER A 567 18.96 -31.39 -8.44
N THR A 568 19.17 -30.25 -9.09
CA THR A 568 19.92 -30.14 -10.34
C THR A 568 21.29 -29.55 -10.03
N LEU A 569 22.36 -30.32 -10.24
CA LEU A 569 23.73 -29.88 -10.01
C LEU A 569 24.49 -29.79 -11.33
N THR A 570 25.16 -28.66 -11.57
CA THR A 570 25.90 -28.40 -12.81
C THR A 570 27.25 -29.10 -12.82
N LEU A 571 27.51 -29.95 -13.80
CA LEU A 571 28.78 -30.67 -13.93
C LEU A 571 29.95 -29.69 -14.13
N GLY A 572 31.08 -29.96 -13.45
CA GLY A 572 32.25 -29.07 -13.44
C GLY A 572 32.11 -27.83 -12.55
N LYS A 573 30.95 -27.62 -11.92
CA LYS A 573 30.69 -26.56 -10.93
C LYS A 573 30.04 -27.19 -9.70
N PRO A 574 30.80 -27.94 -8.88
CA PRO A 574 30.25 -28.66 -7.74
C PRO A 574 29.58 -27.71 -6.74
N LEU A 575 28.50 -28.17 -6.11
CA LEU A 575 27.92 -27.50 -4.96
C LEU A 575 28.85 -27.66 -3.76
N GLU A 576 29.26 -26.56 -3.14
CA GLU A 576 30.02 -26.56 -1.89
C GLU A 576 29.06 -26.34 -0.71
N VAL A 577 29.08 -27.23 0.28
CA VAL A 577 28.28 -27.18 1.52
C VAL A 577 29.22 -27.20 2.71
N THR A 578 29.22 -26.19 3.58
CA THR A 578 30.16 -26.17 4.72
C THR A 578 29.71 -27.05 5.88
N GLY A 579 28.40 -27.28 6.01
CA GLY A 579 27.78 -28.15 7.01
C GLY A 579 27.49 -29.58 6.50
N GLU A 580 26.39 -30.15 6.98
CA GLU A 580 25.92 -31.47 6.57
C GLU A 580 25.16 -31.38 5.24
N ALA A 581 25.47 -32.26 4.28
CA ALA A 581 24.64 -32.54 3.12
C ALA A 581 23.86 -33.85 3.35
N LYS A 582 22.59 -33.72 3.72
CA LYS A 582 21.67 -34.83 3.98
C LYS A 582 20.85 -35.15 2.73
N LEU A 583 21.30 -36.14 1.99
CA LEU A 583 20.79 -36.47 0.67
C LEU A 583 19.48 -37.29 0.71
N ASN A 584 18.63 -37.07 -0.29
CA ASN A 584 17.41 -37.83 -0.54
C ASN A 584 16.85 -37.42 -1.91
N GLY A 585 15.73 -38.02 -2.32
CA GLY A 585 15.03 -37.62 -3.55
C GLY A 585 15.85 -37.87 -4.82
N ALA A 586 15.64 -37.06 -5.85
CA ALA A 586 16.28 -37.21 -7.16
C ALA A 586 17.44 -36.25 -7.36
N LEU A 587 18.53 -36.74 -7.95
CA LEU A 587 19.60 -35.92 -8.52
C LEU A 587 19.45 -35.85 -10.04
N VAL A 588 19.49 -34.64 -10.58
CA VAL A 588 19.75 -34.34 -11.98
C VAL A 588 21.18 -33.80 -12.07
N VAL A 589 22.03 -34.43 -12.88
CA VAL A 589 23.34 -33.86 -13.24
C VAL A 589 23.20 -33.22 -14.60
N ASP A 590 23.30 -31.89 -14.64
CA ASP A 590 23.24 -31.13 -15.88
C ASP A 590 24.64 -30.97 -16.47
N ILE A 591 24.80 -31.32 -17.75
CA ILE A 591 26.07 -31.23 -18.47
C ILE A 591 26.04 -29.97 -19.35
N PRO A 592 26.84 -28.94 -19.03
CA PRO A 592 26.98 -27.75 -19.89
C PRO A 592 27.39 -28.13 -21.31
N SER A 593 26.89 -27.42 -22.32
CA SER A 593 27.14 -27.72 -23.74
C SER A 593 28.61 -27.62 -24.16
N ASP A 594 29.41 -26.86 -23.41
CA ASP A 594 30.87 -26.74 -23.54
C ASP A 594 31.63 -27.85 -22.78
N PHE A 595 30.98 -28.57 -21.86
CA PHE A 595 31.60 -29.63 -21.06
C PHE A 595 31.55 -30.98 -21.77
N LYS A 596 32.72 -31.57 -22.02
CA LYS A 596 32.87 -32.88 -22.68
C LYS A 596 33.45 -33.90 -21.69
N PRO A 597 32.61 -34.61 -20.91
CA PRO A 597 33.09 -35.59 -19.96
C PRO A 597 33.78 -36.74 -20.69
N GLN A 598 34.89 -37.21 -20.13
CA GLN A 598 35.66 -38.31 -20.68
C GLN A 598 35.15 -39.64 -20.10
N PRO A 599 34.95 -40.69 -20.93
CA PRO A 599 34.59 -42.03 -20.44
C PRO A 599 35.57 -42.52 -19.37
N GLY A 600 35.04 -43.20 -18.36
CA GLY A 600 35.81 -43.70 -17.21
C GLY A 600 36.29 -42.63 -16.22
N SER A 601 36.15 -41.33 -16.50
CA SER A 601 36.53 -40.25 -15.58
C SER A 601 35.43 -39.97 -14.55
N ALA A 602 35.86 -39.66 -13.32
CA ALA A 602 34.97 -39.24 -12.23
C ALA A 602 35.03 -37.72 -12.05
N TYR A 603 33.86 -37.11 -11.84
CA TYR A 603 33.67 -35.67 -11.72
C TYR A 603 32.90 -35.33 -10.45
N LEU A 604 33.46 -34.45 -9.61
CA LEU A 604 32.80 -33.96 -8.41
C LEU A 604 31.55 -33.16 -8.76
N VAL A 605 30.43 -33.45 -8.09
CA VAL A 605 29.16 -32.70 -8.23
C VAL A 605 28.70 -32.04 -6.94
N LEU A 606 29.10 -32.59 -5.78
CA LEU A 606 28.82 -32.02 -4.46
C LEU A 606 29.99 -32.29 -3.51
N LYS A 607 30.33 -31.32 -2.69
CA LYS A 607 31.27 -31.43 -1.58
C LYS A 607 30.65 -30.83 -0.32
N ALA A 608 30.77 -31.52 0.80
CA ALA A 608 30.16 -31.21 2.07
C ALA A 608 31.16 -31.30 3.23
N GLY A 609 30.91 -30.60 4.34
CA GLY A 609 31.64 -30.81 5.59
C GLY A 609 31.33 -32.17 6.22
N GLN A 610 30.09 -32.66 6.04
CA GLN A 610 29.67 -34.02 6.34
C GLN A 610 28.64 -34.48 5.29
N LEU A 611 28.69 -35.75 4.90
CA LEU A 611 27.72 -36.36 3.98
C LEU A 611 26.86 -37.38 4.73
N THR A 612 25.54 -37.35 4.56
CA THR A 612 24.64 -38.40 5.06
C THR A 612 23.60 -38.78 4.02
N ASN A 613 23.22 -40.06 3.99
CA ASN A 613 22.32 -40.67 2.99
C ASN A 613 22.82 -40.53 1.53
N GLU A 614 21.97 -40.97 0.60
CA GLU A 614 22.22 -41.00 -0.84
C GLU A 614 20.97 -40.53 -1.60
N PHE A 615 21.18 -39.94 -2.78
CA PHE A 615 20.10 -39.70 -3.74
C PHE A 615 19.49 -41.02 -4.19
N LYS A 616 18.17 -41.06 -4.36
CA LYS A 616 17.41 -42.27 -4.72
C LYS A 616 17.37 -42.55 -6.21
N THR A 617 17.47 -41.51 -7.03
CA THR A 617 17.52 -41.61 -8.50
C THR A 617 18.55 -40.64 -9.07
N LEU A 618 19.06 -40.98 -10.25
CA LEU A 618 19.95 -40.15 -11.05
C LEU A 618 19.34 -39.96 -12.45
N THR A 619 19.29 -38.71 -12.89
CA THR A 619 19.05 -38.32 -14.29
C THR A 619 20.25 -37.52 -14.79
N ILE A 620 20.62 -37.69 -16.06
CA ILE A 620 21.67 -36.91 -16.72
C ILE A 620 21.02 -36.07 -17.82
N THR A 621 21.24 -34.76 -17.82
CA THR A 621 20.76 -33.83 -18.86
C THR A 621 21.94 -33.22 -19.64
N GLY A 622 21.64 -32.53 -20.74
CA GLY A 622 22.66 -32.00 -21.66
C GLY A 622 23.24 -33.03 -22.66
N ASN A 623 23.18 -34.33 -22.37
CA ASN A 623 23.56 -35.38 -23.32
C ASN A 623 22.83 -36.71 -23.03
N SER A 624 21.84 -37.06 -23.86
CA SER A 624 20.98 -38.24 -23.68
C SER A 624 21.69 -39.60 -23.85
N ASN A 625 22.89 -39.62 -24.43
CA ASN A 625 23.62 -40.85 -24.73
C ASN A 625 24.60 -41.24 -23.61
N LEU A 626 24.90 -40.32 -22.69
CA LEU A 626 25.80 -40.58 -21.57
C LEU A 626 25.07 -41.33 -20.46
N LYS A 627 25.74 -42.35 -19.93
CA LYS A 627 25.36 -43.07 -18.71
C LYS A 627 26.45 -42.87 -17.68
N GLY A 628 26.06 -42.74 -16.42
CA GLY A 628 26.99 -42.61 -15.32
C GLY A 628 26.43 -43.17 -14.03
N GLN A 629 27.31 -43.34 -13.05
CA GLN A 629 27.01 -43.86 -11.72
C GLN A 629 27.54 -42.89 -10.66
N LEU A 630 26.79 -42.73 -9.56
CA LEU A 630 27.22 -41.93 -8.41
C LEU A 630 28.15 -42.74 -7.49
N PHE A 631 29.13 -42.02 -6.94
CA PHE A 631 30.07 -42.50 -5.93
C PHE A 631 30.00 -41.53 -4.74
N TYR A 632 29.87 -42.10 -3.54
CA TYR A 632 29.73 -41.38 -2.29
C TYR A 632 30.97 -41.62 -1.41
N ASP A 633 31.73 -40.57 -1.14
CA ASP A 633 32.84 -40.59 -0.20
C ASP A 633 32.41 -39.91 1.10
N TYR A 634 31.96 -40.72 2.05
CA TYR A 634 31.54 -40.26 3.37
C TYR A 634 32.71 -39.77 4.25
N THR A 635 33.96 -40.10 3.91
CA THR A 635 35.15 -39.66 4.68
C THR A 635 35.52 -38.23 4.33
N ASN A 636 35.49 -37.90 3.03
CA ASN A 636 35.83 -36.57 2.53
C ASN A 636 34.59 -35.69 2.23
N GLY A 637 33.38 -36.21 2.45
CA GLY A 637 32.12 -35.51 2.25
C GLY A 637 31.75 -35.26 0.78
N GLN A 638 32.13 -36.16 -0.15
CA GLN A 638 32.04 -35.90 -1.59
C GLN A 638 31.03 -36.80 -2.31
N VAL A 639 30.37 -36.24 -3.32
CA VAL A 639 29.60 -36.97 -4.32
C VAL A 639 30.23 -36.72 -5.69
N ALA A 640 30.58 -37.79 -6.39
CA ALA A 640 31.09 -37.75 -7.74
C ALA A 640 30.23 -38.59 -8.69
N ILE A 641 30.15 -38.19 -9.96
CA ILE A 641 29.61 -38.99 -11.04
C ILE A 641 30.75 -39.53 -11.91
N LYS A 642 30.75 -40.84 -12.18
CA LYS A 642 31.65 -41.46 -13.15
C LYS A 642 30.86 -41.84 -14.39
N PHE A 643 31.33 -41.43 -15.56
CA PHE A 643 30.71 -41.81 -16.84
C PHE A 643 31.28 -43.12 -17.36
N ASN A 644 30.43 -43.92 -18.00
CA ASN A 644 30.78 -45.21 -18.61
C ASN A 644 31.45 -45.04 -19.98
#